data_AF-A0A8H4W5G9-F1
#
_entry.id   AF-A0A8H4W5G9-F1
#
_cell.length_a   1.000
_cell.length_b   1.000
_cell.length_c   1.000
_cell.angle_alpha   90.00
_cell.angle_beta   90.00
_cell.angle_gamma   90.00
#
_symmetry.space_group_name_H-M   'P 1'
#
loop_
_entity.id
_entity.type
_entity.pdbx_description
1 polymer ?
#
loop_
_entity_poly.entity_id
_entity_poly.type
_entity_poly.pdbx_seq_one_letter_code
_entity_poly.pdbx_strand_id
1 'polypeptide(L)'
;MPSATTTKSAMAGTKRKSAPVKDAYVKESKKVKTESDLKSALKKDKKDKKPVSKPVKKQRELSDSSDEDDDLDGGVPLESSTPDVKEDDSEENLPNASDGLHPDRVKAVVANNQSSKEAHQKQKQLVKERKAAKPLADDLARTKKLWERLRRKSHVPLEERKKLVTELFDIITGKIKDFVLKHDSVRVVQTAIKYANPEQKRMIAKELAGTYRQLAESKYAKFLIGKLLVQGDDDIRDLIVPEFFGHVRRLIKHPEASWILDDIYRGVATKQQKAIMLREWYGAEFALFRSDSSDKVPGDLSEILAEDAGKRAPIMRSLQELINHLIQKKLTGFTLLHDAMLQYFLNAKPGTEEISDYIELIKGDEEGDLLKNLAFTRSGSRVVSLVLAYGNAKDRKLILKAYKDTLQLMAGDANAHIVILTAYEVIDDTVLTAKSIFPELLSKDTDKQIENIVFSANDLNARTTLLYLFQGRSRALFPASHSTDLEILAEVDNIRQTTSKKDPEIRRAELAKALSPYLLKSIEAASADLVSTSFGCQFITEVMFGAEGDKTAALRAVAETVGGDPTWVTPKIDEGAESEPAVSHISNNPFGGRMLKSLVAGGRFDFATKTVVPVEPALVFADILYPYIQDHIVERKNFYSH
;
A
#
# COMPACT_ATOMS: atom_id res chain seq x y z
N MET A 1 43.77 -42.03 8.35
CA MET A 1 43.44 -43.12 7.41
C MET A 1 43.64 -42.55 6.02
N PRO A 2 44.75 -42.85 5.31
CA PRO A 2 45.65 -44.00 5.44
C PRO A 2 46.53 -44.03 6.71
N SER A 3 47.41 -45.04 6.77
CA SER A 3 48.10 -45.58 7.96
C SER A 3 48.97 -44.62 8.76
N ALA A 4 49.15 -44.97 10.03
CA ALA A 4 50.10 -44.35 10.95
C ALA A 4 51.46 -45.08 10.95
N THR A 5 52.56 -44.34 11.08
CA THR A 5 53.80 -44.82 11.74
C THR A 5 54.53 -43.63 12.36
N THR A 6 55.09 -43.79 13.55
CA THR A 6 55.69 -42.73 14.39
C THR A 6 57.12 -43.06 14.81
N THR A 7 58.04 -42.08 14.74
CA THR A 7 59.29 -41.89 15.55
C THR A 7 60.00 -40.64 14.99
N LYS A 8 60.28 -39.55 15.73
CA LYS A 8 61.31 -39.31 16.79
C LYS A 8 62.74 -39.62 16.32
N SER A 9 63.79 -38.82 16.57
CA SER A 9 64.00 -37.51 17.22
C SER A 9 65.50 -37.13 17.14
N ALA A 10 65.90 -35.84 17.08
CA ALA A 10 67.17 -35.35 17.68
C ALA A 10 67.33 -33.80 17.67
N MET A 11 67.58 -33.24 18.87
CA MET A 11 68.42 -32.08 19.27
C MET A 11 68.52 -30.82 18.37
N ALA A 12 68.14 -29.60 18.78
CA ALA A 12 68.39 -28.81 20.01
C ALA A 12 69.80 -28.16 20.10
N GLY A 13 69.84 -26.82 20.01
CA GLY A 13 71.00 -25.96 20.26
C GLY A 13 70.56 -24.61 20.84
N THR A 14 71.26 -24.10 21.86
CA THR A 14 70.73 -23.06 22.80
C THR A 14 71.75 -21.95 23.05
N LYS A 15 71.27 -20.70 23.28
CA LYS A 15 71.86 -19.51 23.99
C LYS A 15 71.92 -18.24 23.10
N ARG A 16 71.85 -16.99 23.61
CA ARG A 16 71.18 -16.33 24.78
C ARG A 16 71.53 -14.81 24.77
N LYS A 17 70.66 -13.95 25.34
CA LYS A 17 70.90 -12.49 25.69
C LYS A 17 70.99 -11.52 24.48
N SER A 18 70.66 -10.21 24.57
CA SER A 18 70.08 -9.35 25.64
C SER A 18 69.41 -8.06 25.07
N ALA A 19 68.61 -7.38 25.92
CA ALA A 19 67.77 -6.17 25.69
C ALA A 19 68.57 -4.82 25.68
N PRO A 20 68.01 -3.58 25.87
CA PRO A 20 66.61 -3.13 26.11
C PRO A 20 66.16 -1.77 25.47
N VAL A 21 64.86 -1.39 25.60
CA VAL A 21 64.40 -0.05 26.06
C VAL A 21 62.99 -0.13 26.73
N LYS A 22 62.93 0.30 28.01
CA LYS A 22 61.88 0.88 28.90
C LYS A 22 60.43 1.05 28.37
N ASP A 23 59.35 0.58 29.04
CA ASP A 23 58.73 0.92 30.38
C ASP A 23 57.75 2.13 30.32
N ALA A 24 56.57 2.18 30.98
CA ALA A 24 55.99 1.33 32.05
C ALA A 24 54.43 1.47 32.23
N TYR A 25 53.78 0.39 32.74
CA TYR A 25 52.58 0.23 33.61
C TYR A 25 51.24 0.99 33.33
N VAL A 26 50.00 0.43 33.37
CA VAL A 26 49.29 -0.74 33.98
C VAL A 26 48.45 -0.42 35.27
N LYS A 27 47.27 -1.08 35.35
CA LYS A 27 46.07 -0.86 36.21
C LYS A 27 46.18 -1.11 37.73
N GLU A 28 45.16 -0.56 38.43
CA GLU A 28 44.36 -1.01 39.61
C GLU A 28 44.33 0.08 40.72
N SER A 29 43.28 0.34 41.52
CA SER A 29 42.29 -0.55 42.18
C SER A 29 41.08 0.19 42.85
N LYS A 30 39.87 -0.41 42.78
CA LYS A 30 38.83 -0.71 43.83
C LYS A 30 38.45 0.22 45.03
N LYS A 31 37.11 0.43 45.13
CA LYS A 31 36.15 0.29 46.28
C LYS A 31 35.83 1.45 47.29
N VAL A 32 34.57 1.94 47.21
CA VAL A 32 33.46 1.93 48.23
C VAL A 32 33.61 2.69 49.58
N LYS A 33 32.72 3.68 49.89
CA LYS A 33 31.50 3.59 50.79
C LYS A 33 30.78 4.95 51.10
N THR A 34 29.43 4.93 51.04
CA THR A 34 28.34 5.61 51.83
C THR A 34 28.31 7.09 52.30
N GLU A 35 27.05 7.56 52.45
CA GLU A 35 26.51 8.72 53.24
C GLU A 35 26.62 10.14 52.62
N SER A 36 25.64 11.05 52.76
CA SER A 36 24.34 11.06 53.48
C SER A 36 23.32 12.05 52.87
N ASP A 37 22.02 11.82 53.04
CA ASP A 37 20.93 12.79 52.81
C ASP A 37 21.08 14.07 53.66
N LEU A 38 20.59 15.23 53.16
CA LEU A 38 19.93 16.25 54.00
C LEU A 38 19.10 17.26 53.17
N LYS A 39 18.00 17.75 53.76
CA LYS A 39 16.94 18.58 53.14
C LYS A 39 17.02 20.04 53.57
N SER A 40 16.61 20.96 52.69
CA SER A 40 15.79 22.18 53.00
C SER A 40 15.50 22.90 51.67
N ALA A 41 14.28 23.23 51.20
CA ALA A 41 12.93 23.34 51.76
C ALA A 41 12.65 24.55 52.68
N LEU A 42 11.60 25.32 52.30
CA LEU A 42 10.89 26.39 53.05
C LEU A 42 11.58 27.78 53.01
N LYS A 43 10.89 28.94 52.90
CA LYS A 43 9.43 29.22 52.76
C LYS A 43 9.14 30.70 52.40
N LYS A 44 7.92 30.93 51.84
CA LYS A 44 6.95 32.03 52.11
C LYS A 44 7.08 33.38 51.37
N ASP A 45 5.99 34.14 51.14
CA ASP A 45 4.52 33.93 51.38
C ASP A 45 3.71 34.79 50.36
N LYS A 46 2.51 34.33 49.95
CA LYS A 46 1.26 35.07 49.55
C LYS A 46 1.34 36.31 48.61
N LYS A 47 0.42 36.61 47.69
CA LYS A 47 -1.04 36.35 47.53
C LYS A 47 -1.42 36.74 46.05
N ASP A 48 -2.63 36.71 45.48
CA ASP A 48 -4.02 36.33 45.87
C ASP A 48 -4.86 36.01 44.58
N LYS A 49 -6.11 35.54 44.77
CA LYS A 49 -7.27 35.51 43.83
C LYS A 49 -7.28 34.61 42.56
N LYS A 50 -8.44 33.95 42.43
CA LYS A 50 -8.98 32.98 41.45
C LYS A 50 -10.17 33.63 40.70
N PRO A 51 -10.93 32.96 39.77
CA PRO A 51 -10.59 31.99 38.70
C PRO A 51 -11.42 32.28 37.39
N VAL A 52 -11.83 31.22 36.65
CA VAL A 52 -12.78 31.11 35.50
C VAL A 52 -12.07 31.03 34.12
N SER A 53 -11.54 29.88 33.69
CA SER A 53 -12.16 28.64 33.15
C SER A 53 -12.54 28.67 31.66
N LYS A 54 -11.86 27.84 30.85
CA LYS A 54 -12.30 27.38 29.51
C LYS A 54 -12.53 25.86 29.56
N PRO A 55 -13.63 25.32 29.02
CA PRO A 55 -13.76 23.87 28.82
C PRO A 55 -13.04 23.44 27.53
N VAL A 56 -12.27 22.36 27.62
CA VAL A 56 -11.80 21.58 26.47
C VAL A 56 -12.70 20.35 26.38
N LYS A 57 -13.27 20.07 25.21
CA LYS A 57 -13.81 18.75 24.86
C LYS A 57 -13.02 18.15 23.70
N LYS A 58 -12.90 16.82 23.71
CA LYS A 58 -11.97 16.04 22.89
C LYS A 58 -12.60 14.68 22.57
N GLN A 59 -12.99 14.50 21.31
CA GLN A 59 -13.40 13.29 20.58
C GLN A 59 -13.36 13.74 19.11
N ARG A 60 -12.74 13.09 18.11
CA ARG A 60 -12.33 11.69 17.90
C ARG A 60 -13.49 10.72 17.70
N GLU A 61 -13.98 10.69 16.45
CA GLU A 61 -14.72 9.59 15.83
C GLU A 61 -14.06 9.27 14.47
N LEU A 62 -14.26 8.05 14.00
CA LEU A 62 -13.83 7.58 12.68
C LEU A 62 -15.03 7.71 11.71
N SER A 63 -14.76 7.86 10.41
CA SER A 63 -15.80 7.87 9.37
C SER A 63 -15.56 6.78 8.34
N ASP A 64 -16.62 6.04 8.06
CA ASP A 64 -16.74 5.10 6.95
C ASP A 64 -16.98 5.83 5.61
N SER A 65 -16.97 5.07 4.51
CA SER A 65 -17.03 5.50 3.11
C SER A 65 -18.33 6.20 2.68
N SER A 66 -18.22 7.45 2.20
CA SER A 66 -18.80 7.90 0.91
C SER A 66 -18.41 9.35 0.58
N ASP A 67 -18.31 9.67 -0.72
CA ASP A 67 -18.05 10.98 -1.33
C ASP A 67 -16.68 11.65 -1.03
N GLU A 68 -15.74 11.46 -1.98
CA GLU A 68 -14.51 12.27 -2.07
C GLU A 68 -14.83 13.70 -2.54
N ASP A 69 -15.16 14.58 -1.60
CA ASP A 69 -15.30 16.01 -1.87
C ASP A 69 -13.91 16.65 -2.18
N ASP A 70 -13.71 17.00 -3.46
CA ASP A 70 -12.49 17.58 -4.06
C ASP A 70 -12.26 19.05 -3.63
N ASP A 71 -12.06 19.26 -2.32
CA ASP A 71 -11.88 20.57 -1.66
C ASP A 71 -10.60 20.65 -0.79
N LEU A 72 -9.48 20.13 -1.32
CA LEU A 72 -8.13 20.57 -0.93
C LEU A 72 -7.68 21.79 -1.75
N ASP A 73 -8.48 22.87 -1.75
CA ASP A 73 -8.04 24.15 -2.34
C ASP A 73 -7.06 24.88 -1.41
N GLY A 74 -5.79 24.45 -1.48
CA GLY A 74 -4.65 25.04 -0.77
C GLY A 74 -4.41 26.50 -1.15
N GLY A 75 -5.19 27.40 -0.56
CA GLY A 75 -5.12 28.84 -0.72
C GLY A 75 -3.89 29.46 -0.05
N VAL A 76 -2.72 29.33 -0.66
CA VAL A 76 -1.53 30.11 -0.27
C VAL A 76 -1.65 31.53 -0.83
N PRO A 77 -1.66 32.58 0.00
CA PRO A 77 -1.53 33.96 -0.48
C PRO A 77 -0.17 34.13 -1.15
N LEU A 78 -0.17 34.49 -2.43
CA LEU A 78 1.06 34.76 -3.20
C LEU A 78 1.56 36.19 -2.91
N GLU A 79 2.03 36.41 -1.67
CA GLU A 79 3.05 37.43 -1.43
C GLU A 79 4.44 36.83 -1.70
N SER A 80 5.26 37.58 -2.43
CA SER A 80 6.59 37.13 -2.84
C SER A 80 7.57 37.28 -1.68
N SER A 81 7.85 36.20 -0.97
CA SER A 81 8.93 36.15 0.03
C SER A 81 10.29 36.29 -0.67
N THR A 82 10.92 37.45 -0.51
CA THR A 82 12.39 37.56 -0.54
C THR A 82 12.98 36.84 0.68
N PRO A 83 14.26 36.43 0.68
CA PRO A 83 14.86 35.77 1.83
C PRO A 83 15.01 36.74 3.00
N ASP A 84 14.36 36.46 4.13
CA ASP A 84 14.56 37.20 5.37
C ASP A 84 15.95 36.91 5.96
N VAL A 85 16.82 37.92 5.92
CA VAL A 85 17.95 38.01 6.83
C VAL A 85 17.43 38.64 8.11
N LYS A 86 17.70 38.00 9.26
CA LYS A 86 17.25 38.48 10.57
C LYS A 86 17.88 39.85 10.87
N GLU A 87 17.06 40.86 11.10
CA GLU A 87 17.47 42.04 11.86
C GLU A 87 17.49 41.67 13.34
N ASP A 88 18.61 41.98 13.99
CA ASP A 88 18.81 41.87 15.43
C ASP A 88 18.75 43.32 15.96
N ASP A 89 17.83 43.60 16.89
CA ASP A 89 17.66 44.95 17.44
C ASP A 89 18.82 45.28 18.37
N SER A 90 19.79 46.06 17.88
CA SER A 90 20.86 46.65 18.70
C SER A 90 20.95 48.16 18.51
N GLU A 91 20.57 48.92 19.53
CA GLU A 91 20.82 50.36 19.62
C GLU A 91 22.33 50.64 19.68
N GLU A 92 22.92 51.21 18.61
CA GLU A 92 24.22 51.89 18.73
C GLU A 92 24.24 53.27 18.04
N ASN A 93 24.29 54.29 18.89
CA ASN A 93 24.82 55.65 18.75
C ASN A 93 25.09 56.24 17.35
N LEU A 94 24.39 57.35 17.06
CA LEU A 94 24.85 58.39 16.14
C LEU A 94 26.22 58.95 16.61
N PRO A 95 27.25 59.02 15.75
CA PRO A 95 28.45 59.78 16.05
C PRO A 95 28.18 61.29 15.98
N ASN A 96 28.63 62.02 17.00
CA ASN A 96 28.47 63.47 17.10
C ASN A 96 29.17 64.24 15.96
N ALA A 97 28.63 65.43 15.67
CA ALA A 97 29.17 66.33 14.67
C ALA A 97 30.48 67.00 15.12
N SER A 98 31.62 66.43 14.72
CA SER A 98 32.93 67.11 14.73
C SER A 98 33.94 66.42 13.81
N ASP A 99 33.86 66.65 12.49
CA ASP A 99 34.99 67.19 11.71
C ASP A 99 34.62 67.44 10.24
N GLY A 100 35.40 68.29 9.57
CA GLY A 100 35.01 68.96 8.32
C GLY A 100 34.77 68.05 7.10
N LEU A 101 33.54 68.07 6.57
CA LEU A 101 33.19 67.52 5.25
C LEU A 101 32.86 68.64 4.25
N HIS A 102 33.43 68.53 3.04
CA HIS A 102 33.24 69.51 1.95
C HIS A 102 31.74 69.62 1.56
N PRO A 103 31.21 70.84 1.28
CA PRO A 103 29.78 71.07 1.06
C PRO A 103 29.17 70.29 -0.12
N ASP A 104 29.99 69.80 -1.06
CA ASP A 104 29.50 68.99 -2.19
C ASP A 104 29.11 67.55 -1.80
N ARG A 105 29.65 67.02 -0.68
CA ARG A 105 29.24 65.68 -0.21
C ARG A 105 27.84 65.69 0.40
N VAL A 106 27.41 66.81 0.97
CA VAL A 106 26.02 67.02 1.43
C VAL A 106 25.07 67.14 0.23
N LYS A 107 25.48 67.85 -0.84
CA LYS A 107 24.70 67.90 -2.09
C LYS A 107 24.55 66.53 -2.74
N ALA A 108 25.57 65.67 -2.70
CA ALA A 108 25.51 64.32 -3.27
C ALA A 108 24.46 63.41 -2.57
N VAL A 109 24.28 63.54 -1.25
CA VAL A 109 23.26 62.78 -0.49
C VAL A 109 21.86 63.32 -0.76
N VAL A 110 21.69 64.64 -0.90
CA VAL A 110 20.39 65.26 -1.22
C VAL A 110 19.98 65.02 -2.68
N ALA A 111 20.93 64.89 -3.61
CA ALA A 111 20.67 64.72 -5.04
C ALA A 111 20.23 63.31 -5.48
N ASN A 112 20.36 62.28 -4.63
CA ASN A 112 19.99 60.90 -4.98
C ASN A 112 18.76 60.36 -4.21
N ASN A 113 17.85 61.25 -3.84
CA ASN A 113 16.57 60.90 -3.21
C ASN A 113 15.51 60.40 -4.22
N GLN A 114 15.85 59.41 -5.06
CA GLN A 114 14.80 58.51 -5.55
C GLN A 114 14.41 57.64 -4.37
N SER A 115 13.26 57.95 -3.75
CA SER A 115 12.69 57.17 -2.65
C SER A 115 12.70 55.68 -3.02
N SER A 116 12.95 54.80 -2.05
CA SER A 116 12.82 53.34 -2.26
C SER A 116 11.48 52.96 -2.88
N LYS A 117 10.41 53.73 -2.60
CA LYS A 117 9.10 53.63 -3.25
C LYS A 117 9.12 53.99 -4.74
N GLU A 118 9.83 55.05 -5.16
CA GLU A 118 9.93 55.44 -6.57
C GLU A 118 10.79 54.46 -7.37
N ALA A 119 11.92 54.00 -6.80
CA ALA A 119 12.75 52.97 -7.41
C ALA A 119 11.94 51.67 -7.61
N HIS A 120 11.18 51.25 -6.59
CA HIS A 120 10.30 50.09 -6.68
C HIS A 120 9.12 50.31 -7.64
N GLN A 121 8.54 51.51 -7.72
CA GLN A 121 7.50 51.85 -8.70
C GLN A 121 8.03 51.81 -10.14
N LYS A 122 9.20 52.39 -10.42
CA LYS A 122 9.86 52.31 -11.74
C LYS A 122 10.23 50.87 -12.09
N GLN A 123 10.73 50.08 -11.14
CA GLN A 123 10.98 48.66 -11.34
C GLN A 123 9.68 47.89 -11.66
N LYS A 124 8.58 48.19 -10.96
CA LYS A 124 7.25 47.59 -11.19
C LYS A 124 6.64 48.01 -12.52
N GLN A 125 6.86 49.25 -12.96
CA GLN A 125 6.48 49.76 -14.29
C GLN A 125 7.29 49.06 -15.39
N LEU A 126 8.62 49.01 -15.29
CA LEU A 126 9.49 48.29 -16.23
C LEU A 126 9.15 46.80 -16.31
N VAL A 127 8.80 46.14 -15.19
CA VAL A 127 8.31 44.75 -15.20
C VAL A 127 6.93 44.64 -15.87
N LYS A 128 6.06 45.65 -15.75
CA LYS A 128 4.74 45.68 -16.41
C LYS A 128 4.88 45.89 -17.92
N GLU A 129 5.75 46.79 -18.35
CA GLU A 129 6.09 47.05 -19.76
C GLU A 129 6.75 45.81 -20.40
N ARG A 130 7.73 45.21 -19.73
CA ARG A 130 8.34 43.93 -20.15
C ARG A 130 7.36 42.74 -20.14
N LYS A 131 6.22 42.84 -19.46
CA LYS A 131 5.13 41.86 -19.53
C LYS A 131 4.18 42.15 -20.68
N ALA A 132 3.83 43.42 -20.92
CA ALA A 132 2.99 43.86 -22.03
C ALA A 132 3.65 43.64 -23.40
N ALA A 133 4.98 43.80 -23.49
CA ALA A 133 5.75 43.57 -24.71
C ALA A 133 5.96 42.08 -25.08
N LYS A 134 5.38 41.12 -24.34
CA LYS A 134 5.51 39.69 -24.65
C LYS A 134 4.42 39.23 -25.62
N PRO A 135 4.72 38.27 -26.52
CA PRO A 135 3.67 37.64 -27.33
C PRO A 135 2.63 36.96 -26.41
N LEU A 136 1.35 37.17 -26.76
CA LEU A 136 0.16 36.74 -26.02
C LEU A 136 -0.08 37.47 -24.67
N ALA A 137 0.53 38.63 -24.41
CA ALA A 137 0.37 39.34 -23.13
C ALA A 137 -1.09 39.67 -22.77
N ASP A 138 -1.86 40.19 -23.73
CA ASP A 138 -3.27 40.56 -23.52
C ASP A 138 -4.17 39.33 -23.34
N ASP A 139 -3.96 38.29 -24.16
CA ASP A 139 -4.65 37.00 -24.05
C ASP A 139 -4.42 36.39 -22.65
N LEU A 140 -3.16 36.31 -22.21
CA LEU A 140 -2.78 35.81 -20.88
C LEU A 140 -3.45 36.64 -19.76
N ALA A 141 -3.46 37.97 -19.88
CA ALA A 141 -4.08 38.85 -18.89
C ALA A 141 -5.61 38.69 -18.85
N ARG A 142 -6.26 38.49 -20.01
CA ARG A 142 -7.70 38.26 -20.13
C ARG A 142 -8.08 36.89 -19.56
N THR A 143 -7.44 35.82 -20.02
CA THR A 143 -7.71 34.46 -19.51
C THR A 143 -7.45 34.30 -18.02
N LYS A 144 -6.48 35.06 -17.45
CA LYS A 144 -6.24 35.02 -16.00
C LYS A 144 -7.40 35.60 -15.20
N LYS A 145 -8.07 36.65 -15.72
CA LYS A 145 -9.32 37.18 -15.12
C LYS A 145 -10.46 36.16 -15.21
N LEU A 146 -10.62 35.52 -16.37
CA LEU A 146 -11.62 34.45 -16.56
C LEU A 146 -11.37 33.29 -15.58
N TRP A 147 -10.11 32.86 -15.45
CA TRP A 147 -9.69 31.80 -14.53
C TRP A 147 -9.97 32.10 -13.06
N GLU A 148 -9.65 33.32 -12.57
CA GLU A 148 -9.94 33.75 -11.19
C GLU A 148 -11.45 33.74 -10.87
N ARG A 149 -12.31 34.05 -11.86
CA ARG A 149 -13.76 33.95 -11.74
C ARG A 149 -14.19 32.48 -11.75
N LEU A 150 -13.77 31.71 -12.77
CA LEU A 150 -14.13 30.31 -13.00
C LEU A 150 -13.65 29.33 -11.92
N ARG A 151 -12.61 29.67 -11.14
CA ARG A 151 -12.15 28.86 -9.99
C ARG A 151 -13.15 28.87 -8.83
N ARG A 152 -13.90 29.97 -8.63
CA ARG A 152 -14.82 30.15 -7.50
C ARG A 152 -16.16 29.45 -7.76
N LYS A 153 -16.17 28.10 -7.78
CA LYS A 153 -17.31 27.21 -8.14
C LYS A 153 -18.68 27.78 -7.69
N SER A 154 -18.81 28.11 -6.40
CA SER A 154 -20.05 28.52 -5.73
C SER A 154 -20.52 29.95 -6.05
N HIS A 155 -19.66 30.80 -6.61
CA HIS A 155 -19.92 32.24 -6.80
C HIS A 155 -20.19 32.62 -8.27
N VAL A 156 -20.32 31.61 -9.16
CA VAL A 156 -20.55 31.80 -10.60
C VAL A 156 -21.76 30.96 -11.03
N PRO A 157 -22.92 31.60 -11.30
CA PRO A 157 -24.12 30.96 -11.84
C PRO A 157 -23.85 30.20 -13.14
N LEU A 158 -24.66 29.18 -13.45
CA LEU A 158 -24.46 28.28 -14.60
C LEU A 158 -24.35 29.05 -15.94
N GLU A 159 -25.22 30.02 -16.16
CA GLU A 159 -25.23 30.82 -17.41
C GLU A 159 -24.05 31.80 -17.51
N GLU A 160 -23.57 32.34 -16.39
CA GLU A 160 -22.33 33.12 -16.38
C GLU A 160 -21.13 32.21 -16.67
N ARG A 161 -21.10 31.02 -16.05
CA ARG A 161 -20.05 30.01 -16.23
C ARG A 161 -19.94 29.56 -17.69
N LYS A 162 -21.07 29.26 -18.34
CA LYS A 162 -21.11 28.92 -19.77
C LYS A 162 -20.45 30.00 -20.61
N LYS A 163 -20.84 31.27 -20.45
CA LYS A 163 -20.27 32.42 -21.19
C LYS A 163 -18.77 32.57 -20.95
N LEU A 164 -18.34 32.49 -19.69
CA LEU A 164 -16.91 32.59 -19.32
C LEU A 164 -16.08 31.42 -19.88
N VAL A 165 -16.66 30.21 -19.97
CA VAL A 165 -16.02 29.03 -20.56
C VAL A 165 -15.94 29.16 -22.08
N THR A 166 -17.01 29.62 -22.76
CA THR A 166 -16.97 29.92 -24.20
C THR A 166 -15.89 30.96 -24.53
N GLU A 167 -15.90 32.11 -23.84
CA GLU A 167 -14.89 33.15 -24.02
C GLU A 167 -13.47 32.64 -23.75
N LEU A 168 -13.30 31.76 -22.76
CA LEU A 168 -12.02 31.12 -22.48
C LEU A 168 -11.56 30.24 -23.66
N PHE A 169 -12.45 29.40 -24.22
CA PHE A 169 -12.13 28.56 -25.37
C PHE A 169 -11.83 29.39 -26.63
N ASP A 170 -12.55 30.48 -26.88
CA ASP A 170 -12.31 31.39 -28.01
C ASP A 170 -10.90 32.00 -27.98
N ILE A 171 -10.33 32.24 -26.79
CA ILE A 171 -8.99 32.83 -26.64
C ILE A 171 -7.87 31.78 -26.74
N ILE A 172 -8.05 30.59 -26.14
CA ILE A 172 -6.96 29.60 -26.01
C ILE A 172 -6.85 28.64 -27.20
N THR A 173 -7.92 28.39 -27.95
CA THR A 173 -7.92 27.42 -29.05
C THR A 173 -6.94 27.84 -30.15
N GLY A 174 -6.08 26.92 -30.59
CA GLY A 174 -4.97 27.18 -31.52
C GLY A 174 -3.73 27.82 -30.88
N LYS A 175 -3.73 28.03 -29.55
CA LYS A 175 -2.62 28.61 -28.76
C LYS A 175 -2.31 27.79 -27.49
N ILE A 176 -2.95 26.65 -27.27
CA ILE A 176 -2.89 25.85 -26.04
C ILE A 176 -1.44 25.44 -25.73
N LYS A 177 -0.64 25.05 -26.74
CA LYS A 177 0.80 24.76 -26.54
C LYS A 177 1.53 25.94 -25.87
N ASP A 178 1.35 27.15 -26.39
CA ASP A 178 1.99 28.36 -25.86
C ASP A 178 1.51 28.72 -24.44
N PHE A 179 0.25 28.43 -24.14
CA PHE A 179 -0.33 28.62 -22.80
C PHE A 179 0.20 27.62 -21.79
N VAL A 180 0.45 26.38 -22.19
CA VAL A 180 0.91 25.31 -21.29
C VAL A 180 2.42 25.35 -21.05
N LEU A 181 3.22 25.79 -22.02
CA LEU A 181 4.66 25.96 -21.83
C LEU A 181 5.02 27.17 -20.94
N LYS A 182 4.08 28.09 -20.70
CA LYS A 182 4.22 29.22 -19.78
C LYS A 182 3.69 28.89 -18.39
N HIS A 183 4.57 28.93 -17.38
CA HIS A 183 4.25 28.54 -16.00
C HIS A 183 3.04 29.26 -15.37
N ASP A 184 2.80 30.52 -15.73
CA ASP A 184 1.73 31.34 -15.16
C ASP A 184 0.35 31.13 -15.82
N SER A 185 0.27 30.41 -16.93
CA SER A 185 -0.98 30.11 -17.64
C SER A 185 -1.39 28.63 -17.66
N VAL A 186 -0.57 27.69 -17.19
CA VAL A 186 -0.93 26.27 -17.08
C VAL A 186 -2.29 26.06 -16.38
N ARG A 187 -2.54 26.80 -15.29
CA ARG A 187 -3.78 26.70 -14.51
C ARG A 187 -5.04 27.12 -15.29
N VAL A 188 -4.89 27.99 -16.29
CA VAL A 188 -5.98 28.38 -17.20
C VAL A 188 -6.44 27.16 -17.99
N VAL A 189 -5.51 26.43 -18.62
CA VAL A 189 -5.81 25.23 -19.41
C VAL A 189 -6.31 24.08 -18.53
N GLN A 190 -5.78 23.94 -17.30
CA GLN A 190 -6.30 22.98 -16.32
C GLN A 190 -7.76 23.25 -15.91
N THR A 191 -8.21 24.51 -15.96
CA THR A 191 -9.61 24.90 -15.74
C THR A 191 -10.45 24.75 -17.00
N ALA A 192 -9.88 24.98 -18.19
CA ALA A 192 -10.55 24.68 -19.46
C ALA A 192 -10.92 23.19 -19.54
N ILE A 193 -9.97 22.28 -19.26
CA ILE A 193 -10.23 20.82 -19.22
C ILE A 193 -11.33 20.45 -18.21
N LYS A 194 -11.35 21.11 -17.04
CA LYS A 194 -12.36 20.86 -15.97
C LYS A 194 -13.79 21.15 -16.42
N TYR A 195 -13.99 22.09 -17.35
CA TYR A 195 -15.30 22.44 -17.90
C TYR A 195 -15.49 21.99 -19.35
N ALA A 196 -14.54 21.22 -19.90
CA ALA A 196 -14.57 20.76 -21.29
C ALA A 196 -15.53 19.59 -21.48
N ASN A 197 -16.33 19.63 -22.54
CA ASN A 197 -17.04 18.46 -23.05
C ASN A 197 -16.04 17.45 -23.71
N PRO A 198 -16.46 16.21 -24.04
CA PRO A 198 -15.55 15.22 -24.63
C PRO A 198 -14.84 15.68 -25.92
N GLU A 199 -15.53 16.41 -26.80
CA GLU A 199 -14.97 16.92 -28.05
C GLU A 199 -13.90 17.98 -27.80
N GLN A 200 -14.15 18.90 -26.86
CA GLN A 200 -13.20 19.91 -26.40
C GLN A 200 -11.97 19.25 -25.75
N LYS A 201 -12.14 18.16 -25.00
CA LYS A 201 -11.00 17.40 -24.45
C LYS A 201 -10.16 16.78 -25.56
N ARG A 202 -10.77 16.17 -26.58
CA ARG A 202 -10.06 15.65 -27.77
C ARG A 202 -9.36 16.76 -28.54
N MET A 203 -9.96 17.95 -28.67
CA MET A 203 -9.36 19.12 -29.28
C MET A 203 -8.11 19.56 -28.50
N ILE A 204 -8.24 19.78 -27.18
CA ILE A 204 -7.11 20.12 -26.29
C ILE A 204 -6.02 19.06 -26.41
N ALA A 205 -6.38 17.78 -26.48
CA ALA A 205 -5.41 16.70 -26.57
C ALA A 205 -4.65 16.72 -27.91
N LYS A 206 -5.37 16.78 -29.04
CA LYS A 206 -4.77 16.92 -30.38
C LYS A 206 -3.90 18.15 -30.50
N GLU A 207 -4.28 19.26 -29.87
CA GLU A 207 -3.48 20.48 -29.89
C GLU A 207 -2.23 20.38 -29.00
N LEU A 208 -2.21 19.53 -27.97
CA LEU A 208 -1.01 19.28 -27.16
C LEU A 208 -0.07 18.20 -27.73
N ALA A 209 -0.49 17.49 -28.77
CA ALA A 209 0.32 16.44 -29.40
C ALA A 209 1.71 16.94 -29.84
N GLY A 210 2.72 16.11 -29.62
CA GLY A 210 4.15 16.39 -29.77
C GLY A 210 4.79 17.11 -28.57
N THR A 211 4.04 17.36 -27.49
CA THR A 211 4.57 18.05 -26.29
C THR A 211 4.46 17.25 -25.00
N TYR A 212 3.76 16.11 -24.96
CA TYR A 212 3.40 15.45 -23.70
C TYR A 212 4.61 15.00 -22.87
N ARG A 213 5.68 14.58 -23.53
CA ARG A 213 7.00 14.34 -22.91
C ARG A 213 7.49 15.57 -22.10
N GLN A 214 7.45 16.76 -22.69
CA GLN A 214 7.89 18.00 -22.04
C GLN A 214 6.91 18.40 -20.93
N LEU A 215 5.62 18.13 -21.10
CA LEU A 215 4.61 18.41 -20.07
C LEU A 215 4.82 17.54 -18.84
N ALA A 216 5.16 16.26 -18.99
CA ALA A 216 5.43 15.34 -17.88
C ALA A 216 6.67 15.76 -17.06
N GLU A 217 7.70 16.30 -17.72
CA GLU A 217 8.90 16.82 -17.05
C GLU A 217 8.64 18.14 -16.29
N SER A 218 7.54 18.84 -16.57
CA SER A 218 7.19 20.13 -15.96
C SER A 218 6.40 19.96 -14.65
N LYS A 219 6.95 20.51 -13.56
CA LYS A 219 6.36 20.58 -12.21
C LYS A 219 4.89 21.02 -12.18
N TYR A 220 4.46 21.87 -13.13
CA TYR A 220 3.09 22.39 -13.20
C TYR A 220 2.27 21.80 -14.36
N ALA A 221 2.86 21.60 -15.54
CA ALA A 221 2.11 21.15 -16.71
C ALA A 221 1.76 19.66 -16.66
N LYS A 222 2.50 18.85 -15.88
CA LYS A 222 2.26 17.42 -15.73
C LYS A 222 0.82 17.04 -15.37
N PHE A 223 0.16 17.85 -14.53
CA PHE A 223 -1.22 17.63 -14.10
C PHE A 223 -2.27 17.77 -15.23
N LEU A 224 -1.91 18.35 -16.38
CA LEU A 224 -2.76 18.34 -17.57
C LEU A 224 -2.90 16.94 -18.16
N ILE A 225 -1.82 16.15 -18.15
CA ILE A 225 -1.81 14.76 -18.65
C ILE A 225 -2.77 13.93 -17.80
N GLY A 226 -2.62 13.97 -16.47
CA GLY A 226 -3.52 13.27 -15.55
C GLY A 226 -4.99 13.64 -15.76
N LYS A 227 -5.31 14.94 -15.91
CA LYS A 227 -6.69 15.38 -16.18
C LYS A 227 -7.24 14.92 -17.53
N LEU A 228 -6.42 14.93 -18.59
CA LEU A 228 -6.83 14.44 -19.91
C LEU A 228 -7.04 12.92 -19.92
N LEU A 229 -6.24 12.16 -19.17
CA LEU A 229 -6.34 10.71 -19.14
C LEU A 229 -7.44 10.20 -18.21
N VAL A 230 -7.59 10.77 -17.00
CA VAL A 230 -8.65 10.37 -16.04
C VAL A 230 -10.05 10.76 -16.54
N GLN A 231 -10.16 11.86 -17.29
CA GLN A 231 -11.46 12.39 -17.74
C GLN A 231 -11.66 12.33 -19.26
N GLY A 232 -10.77 11.65 -19.98
CA GLY A 232 -10.82 11.46 -21.42
C GLY A 232 -11.40 10.11 -21.82
N ASP A 233 -11.16 9.74 -23.07
CA ASP A 233 -11.54 8.47 -23.67
C ASP A 233 -10.32 7.74 -24.26
N ASP A 234 -10.58 6.56 -24.83
CA ASP A 234 -9.57 5.71 -25.45
C ASP A 234 -8.78 6.45 -26.55
N ASP A 235 -9.43 7.30 -27.35
CA ASP A 235 -8.78 8.15 -28.36
C ASP A 235 -7.74 9.08 -27.74
N ILE A 236 -8.04 9.70 -26.59
CA ILE A 236 -7.11 10.58 -25.88
C ILE A 236 -5.95 9.79 -25.28
N ARG A 237 -6.20 8.60 -24.72
CA ARG A 237 -5.12 7.68 -24.28
C ARG A 237 -4.22 7.32 -25.45
N ASP A 238 -4.79 6.89 -26.56
CA ASP A 238 -4.03 6.33 -27.69
C ASP A 238 -3.32 7.42 -28.53
N LEU A 239 -3.68 8.69 -28.34
CA LEU A 239 -2.88 9.85 -28.72
C LEU A 239 -1.69 10.09 -27.75
N ILE A 240 -1.97 10.09 -26.43
CA ILE A 240 -1.01 10.53 -25.40
C ILE A 240 0.07 9.49 -25.11
N VAL A 241 -0.31 8.23 -24.88
CA VAL A 241 0.59 7.18 -24.38
C VAL A 241 1.76 6.91 -25.34
N PRO A 242 1.58 6.87 -26.68
CA PRO A 242 2.68 6.63 -27.62
C PRO A 242 3.77 7.71 -27.68
N GLU A 243 3.55 8.92 -27.14
CA GLU A 243 4.60 9.96 -27.04
C GLU A 243 5.64 9.67 -25.94
N PHE A 244 5.34 8.74 -25.03
CA PHE A 244 6.29 8.28 -24.02
C PHE A 244 7.19 7.14 -24.54
N PHE A 245 6.81 6.48 -25.64
CA PHE A 245 7.56 5.35 -26.21
C PHE A 245 8.89 5.79 -26.83
N GLY A 246 9.96 5.07 -26.48
CA GLY A 246 11.35 5.40 -26.75
C GLY A 246 11.97 6.33 -25.69
N HIS A 247 11.21 6.70 -24.65
CA HIS A 247 11.62 7.62 -23.60
C HIS A 247 11.35 7.11 -22.18
N VAL A 248 10.71 5.94 -22.00
CA VAL A 248 10.27 5.41 -20.70
C VAL A 248 11.45 5.26 -19.75
N ARG A 249 12.55 4.63 -20.20
CA ARG A 249 13.77 4.43 -19.41
C ARG A 249 14.44 5.72 -18.92
N ARG A 250 14.24 6.84 -19.64
CA ARG A 250 14.75 8.17 -19.25
C ARG A 250 13.78 8.87 -18.30
N LEU A 251 12.48 8.82 -18.61
CA LEU A 251 11.43 9.51 -17.87
C LEU A 251 11.18 8.90 -16.48
N ILE A 252 11.31 7.57 -16.32
CA ILE A 252 11.18 6.93 -15.00
C ILE A 252 12.27 7.38 -14.00
N LYS A 253 13.41 7.89 -14.49
CA LYS A 253 14.47 8.45 -13.63
C LYS A 253 14.24 9.92 -13.27
N HIS A 254 13.28 10.60 -13.90
CA HIS A 254 13.02 12.03 -13.75
C HIS A 254 12.12 12.32 -12.53
N PRO A 255 12.42 13.32 -11.69
CA PRO A 255 11.66 13.59 -10.46
C PRO A 255 10.15 13.82 -10.69
N GLU A 256 9.78 14.58 -11.72
CA GLU A 256 8.38 14.89 -12.03
C GLU A 256 7.68 13.86 -12.93
N ALA A 257 8.28 13.53 -14.08
CA ALA A 257 7.68 12.66 -15.09
C ALA A 257 7.55 11.19 -14.69
N SER A 258 8.36 10.70 -13.74
CA SER A 258 8.31 9.29 -13.31
C SER A 258 6.97 8.92 -12.68
N TRP A 259 6.39 9.81 -11.87
CA TRP A 259 5.04 9.66 -11.30
C TRP A 259 3.97 9.61 -12.38
N ILE A 260 4.04 10.51 -13.37
CA ILE A 260 3.09 10.52 -14.50
C ILE A 260 3.19 9.23 -15.31
N LEU A 261 4.41 8.71 -15.47
CA LEU A 261 4.68 7.50 -16.22
C LEU A 261 4.13 6.25 -15.50
N ASP A 262 4.26 6.17 -14.18
CA ASP A 262 3.61 5.10 -13.40
C ASP A 262 2.10 5.29 -13.30
N ASP A 263 1.56 6.50 -13.21
CA ASP A 263 0.11 6.75 -13.23
C ASP A 263 -0.52 6.32 -14.57
N ILE A 264 0.13 6.66 -15.68
CA ILE A 264 -0.22 6.17 -17.02
C ILE A 264 -0.19 4.65 -17.03
N TYR A 265 0.91 4.05 -16.58
CA TYR A 265 1.09 2.60 -16.57
C TYR A 265 0.00 1.95 -15.73
N ARG A 266 -0.10 2.27 -14.44
CA ARG A 266 -1.03 1.70 -13.48
C ARG A 266 -2.48 1.75 -13.96
N GLY A 267 -2.98 2.97 -14.24
CA GLY A 267 -4.41 3.23 -14.38
C GLY A 267 -4.97 3.29 -15.80
N VAL A 268 -4.16 3.57 -16.82
CA VAL A 268 -4.70 3.99 -18.13
C VAL A 268 -4.18 3.17 -19.31
N ALA A 269 -2.91 2.77 -19.30
CA ALA A 269 -2.27 2.06 -20.40
C ALA A 269 -2.91 0.67 -20.64
N THR A 270 -3.21 0.37 -21.91
CA THR A 270 -3.68 -0.97 -22.31
C THR A 270 -2.61 -2.03 -22.06
N LYS A 271 -3.00 -3.32 -22.05
CA LYS A 271 -2.03 -4.44 -21.91
C LYS A 271 -0.88 -4.35 -22.93
N GLN A 272 -1.16 -3.95 -24.17
CA GLN A 272 -0.13 -3.80 -25.21
C GLN A 272 0.77 -2.59 -24.97
N GLN A 273 0.20 -1.47 -24.51
CA GLN A 273 0.98 -0.28 -24.16
C GLN A 273 1.89 -0.55 -22.94
N LYS A 274 1.39 -1.29 -21.95
CA LYS A 274 2.19 -1.79 -20.81
C LYS A 274 3.38 -2.62 -21.28
N ALA A 275 3.14 -3.61 -22.15
CA ALA A 275 4.19 -4.44 -22.73
C ALA A 275 5.28 -3.60 -23.44
N ILE A 276 4.89 -2.62 -24.26
CA ILE A 276 5.83 -1.71 -24.94
C ILE A 276 6.64 -0.89 -23.92
N MET A 277 6.00 -0.30 -22.91
CA MET A 277 6.68 0.51 -21.89
C MET A 277 7.66 -0.32 -21.06
N LEU A 278 7.27 -1.53 -20.67
CA LEU A 278 8.10 -2.44 -19.89
C LEU A 278 9.30 -2.96 -20.71
N ARG A 279 9.12 -3.22 -22.00
CA ARG A 279 10.19 -3.68 -22.91
C ARG A 279 11.39 -2.73 -22.99
N GLU A 280 11.16 -1.42 -22.88
CA GLU A 280 12.25 -0.41 -22.84
C GLU A 280 13.18 -0.52 -21.62
N TRP A 281 12.79 -1.23 -20.56
CA TRP A 281 13.65 -1.45 -19.40
C TRP A 281 14.73 -2.50 -19.66
N TYR A 282 14.45 -3.44 -20.57
CA TYR A 282 15.35 -4.56 -20.87
C TYR A 282 16.58 -4.13 -21.68
N GLY A 283 16.49 -3.04 -22.44
CA GLY A 283 17.55 -2.59 -23.33
C GLY A 283 17.23 -1.26 -24.02
N ALA A 284 18.26 -0.50 -24.38
CA ALA A 284 18.09 0.76 -25.11
C ALA A 284 17.75 0.53 -26.60
N GLU A 285 18.08 -0.65 -27.12
CA GLU A 285 17.71 -1.14 -28.44
C GLU A 285 16.17 -1.23 -28.63
N PHE A 286 15.44 -1.64 -27.59
CA PHE A 286 13.97 -1.77 -27.65
C PHE A 286 13.24 -0.42 -27.70
N ALA A 287 13.92 0.68 -27.40
CA ALA A 287 13.41 2.04 -27.62
C ALA A 287 13.49 2.48 -29.11
N LEU A 288 14.34 1.82 -29.91
CA LEU A 288 14.59 2.16 -31.32
C LEU A 288 13.83 1.22 -32.27
N PHE A 289 13.76 -0.07 -31.96
CA PHE A 289 13.05 -1.06 -32.78
C PHE A 289 11.55 -1.10 -32.46
N ARG A 290 10.83 -0.07 -32.92
CA ARG A 290 9.43 -0.25 -33.30
C ARG A 290 9.45 -1.09 -34.58
N SER A 291 8.95 -2.32 -34.54
CA SER A 291 8.61 -3.02 -35.77
C SER A 291 7.48 -2.25 -36.45
N ASP A 292 7.63 -1.90 -37.72
CA ASP A 292 6.57 -1.24 -38.52
C ASP A 292 5.35 -2.14 -38.76
N SER A 293 5.37 -3.37 -38.22
CA SER A 293 4.27 -4.33 -38.29
C SER A 293 3.31 -4.22 -37.11
N SER A 294 2.05 -4.51 -37.41
CA SER A 294 0.89 -4.60 -36.52
C SER A 294 0.95 -5.73 -35.48
N ASP A 295 2.14 -6.24 -35.18
CA ASP A 295 2.33 -7.43 -34.37
C ASP A 295 2.32 -7.11 -32.87
N LYS A 296 1.77 -8.02 -32.08
CA LYS A 296 1.80 -7.93 -30.63
C LYS A 296 3.23 -8.10 -30.16
N VAL A 297 3.88 -6.99 -29.82
CA VAL A 297 5.20 -6.97 -29.19
C VAL A 297 5.14 -7.76 -27.87
N PRO A 298 6.04 -8.73 -27.66
CA PRO A 298 6.10 -9.50 -26.42
C PRO A 298 6.49 -8.60 -25.25
N GLY A 299 5.73 -8.70 -24.16
CA GLY A 299 6.00 -8.00 -22.90
C GLY A 299 6.79 -8.84 -21.90
N ASP A 300 6.77 -10.16 -22.05
CA ASP A 300 7.47 -11.08 -21.16
C ASP A 300 8.95 -11.20 -21.54
N LEU A 301 9.82 -11.01 -20.55
CA LEU A 301 11.27 -11.02 -20.74
C LEU A 301 11.77 -12.40 -21.18
N SER A 302 11.10 -13.48 -20.78
CA SER A 302 11.45 -14.85 -21.18
C SER A 302 11.38 -15.07 -22.69
N GLU A 303 10.40 -14.48 -23.36
CA GLU A 303 10.24 -14.56 -24.83
C GLU A 303 11.39 -13.81 -25.53
N ILE A 304 11.72 -12.61 -25.05
CA ILE A 304 12.82 -11.78 -25.56
C ILE A 304 14.18 -12.46 -25.35
N LEU A 305 14.37 -13.15 -24.22
CA LEU A 305 15.58 -13.91 -23.93
C LEU A 305 15.69 -15.21 -24.73
N ALA A 306 14.57 -15.75 -25.23
CA ALA A 306 14.57 -16.91 -26.11
C ALA A 306 14.97 -16.53 -27.56
N GLU A 307 14.65 -15.32 -28.02
CA GLU A 307 15.08 -14.80 -29.33
C GLU A 307 16.61 -14.64 -29.42
N ASP A 308 17.26 -14.10 -28.38
CA ASP A 308 18.71 -13.92 -28.33
C ASP A 308 19.27 -14.21 -26.92
N ALA A 309 19.53 -15.49 -26.67
CA ALA A 309 20.12 -15.96 -25.42
C ALA A 309 21.51 -15.34 -25.13
N GLY A 310 22.23 -14.85 -26.15
CA GLY A 310 23.52 -14.16 -26.00
C GLY A 310 23.38 -12.81 -25.29
N LYS A 311 22.25 -12.13 -25.46
CA LYS A 311 21.94 -10.85 -24.79
C LYS A 311 21.45 -11.01 -23.35
N ARG A 312 21.23 -12.23 -22.83
CA ARG A 312 20.68 -12.41 -21.46
C ARG A 312 21.49 -11.69 -20.39
N ALA A 313 22.80 -11.88 -20.36
CA ALA A 313 23.66 -11.30 -19.31
C ALA A 313 23.61 -9.75 -19.28
N PRO A 314 23.78 -9.02 -20.41
CA PRO A 314 23.64 -7.55 -20.39
C PRO A 314 22.22 -7.07 -20.12
N ILE A 315 21.17 -7.75 -20.62
CA ILE A 315 19.77 -7.39 -20.36
C ILE A 315 19.44 -7.49 -18.86
N MET A 316 19.74 -8.64 -18.24
CA MET A 316 19.48 -8.88 -16.81
C MET A 316 20.22 -7.88 -15.93
N ARG A 317 21.50 -7.58 -16.24
CA ARG A 317 22.28 -6.57 -15.52
C ARG A 317 21.67 -5.16 -15.66
N SER A 318 21.32 -4.75 -16.87
CA SER A 318 20.69 -3.46 -17.17
C SER A 318 19.36 -3.29 -16.43
N LEU A 319 18.57 -4.37 -16.32
CA LEU A 319 17.32 -4.42 -15.57
C LEU A 319 17.55 -4.30 -14.06
N GLN A 320 18.50 -5.05 -13.50
CA GLN A 320 18.87 -5.01 -12.08
C GLN A 320 19.38 -3.62 -11.66
N GLU A 321 20.23 -2.98 -12.47
CA GLU A 321 20.70 -1.61 -12.25
C GLU A 321 19.56 -0.59 -12.22
N LEU A 322 18.55 -0.76 -13.09
CA LEU A 322 17.39 0.14 -13.14
C LEU A 322 16.44 -0.07 -11.95
N ILE A 323 16.21 -1.32 -11.55
CA ILE A 323 15.45 -1.68 -10.34
C ILE A 323 16.11 -1.07 -9.10
N ASN A 324 17.42 -1.31 -8.91
CA ASN A 324 18.19 -0.76 -7.80
C ASN A 324 18.14 0.78 -7.76
N HIS A 325 18.25 1.44 -8.92
CA HIS A 325 18.14 2.91 -9.01
C HIS A 325 16.78 3.45 -8.52
N LEU A 326 15.67 2.76 -8.77
CA LEU A 326 14.36 3.18 -8.29
C LEU A 326 14.18 2.91 -6.78
N ILE A 327 14.66 1.76 -6.30
CA ILE A 327 14.65 1.41 -4.86
C ILE A 327 15.45 2.45 -4.07
N GLN A 328 16.67 2.78 -4.51
CA GLN A 328 17.51 3.82 -3.89
C GLN A 328 16.87 5.22 -3.90
N LYS A 329 15.98 5.50 -4.86
CA LYS A 329 15.20 6.74 -4.93
C LYS A 329 13.91 6.73 -4.11
N LYS A 330 13.63 5.64 -3.38
CA LYS A 330 12.35 5.41 -2.66
C LYS A 330 11.12 5.50 -3.58
N LEU A 331 11.27 5.11 -4.84
CA LEU A 331 10.16 5.01 -5.81
C LEU A 331 9.56 3.59 -5.78
N THR A 332 9.47 3.02 -4.59
CA THR A 332 9.14 1.62 -4.31
C THR A 332 7.65 1.31 -4.40
N GLY A 333 6.79 2.30 -4.63
CA GLY A 333 5.35 2.12 -4.86
C GLY A 333 4.95 2.02 -6.34
N PHE A 334 5.90 2.10 -7.27
CA PHE A 334 5.60 2.11 -8.70
C PHE A 334 5.25 0.71 -9.22
N THR A 335 4.06 0.57 -9.79
CA THR A 335 3.61 -0.70 -10.39
C THR A 335 4.47 -1.13 -11.58
N LEU A 336 5.01 -0.19 -12.36
CA LEU A 336 5.97 -0.50 -13.43
C LEU A 336 7.29 -1.08 -12.88
N LEU A 337 7.72 -0.64 -11.68
CA LEU A 337 8.85 -1.27 -10.98
C LEU A 337 8.49 -2.70 -10.57
N HIS A 338 7.29 -2.94 -10.02
CA HIS A 338 6.90 -4.27 -9.54
C HIS A 338 6.82 -5.29 -10.69
N ASP A 339 6.30 -4.89 -11.85
CA ASP A 339 6.30 -5.72 -13.06
C ASP A 339 7.73 -6.00 -13.55
N ALA A 340 8.61 -4.99 -13.58
CA ALA A 340 10.03 -5.16 -13.90
C ALA A 340 10.75 -6.09 -12.91
N MET A 341 10.40 -6.01 -11.62
CA MET A 341 10.95 -6.88 -10.58
C MET A 341 10.51 -8.34 -10.72
N LEU A 342 9.23 -8.57 -11.06
CA LEU A 342 8.73 -9.91 -11.37
C LEU A 342 9.44 -10.50 -12.60
N GLN A 343 9.58 -9.71 -13.66
CA GLN A 343 10.24 -10.14 -14.90
C GLN A 343 11.72 -10.46 -14.67
N TYR A 344 12.43 -9.72 -13.82
CA TYR A 344 13.77 -10.10 -13.37
C TYR A 344 13.73 -11.43 -12.61
N PHE A 345 12.87 -11.57 -11.59
CA PHE A 345 12.84 -12.78 -10.75
C PHE A 345 12.54 -14.05 -11.56
N LEU A 346 11.54 -14.01 -12.44
CA LEU A 346 11.14 -15.16 -13.27
C LEU A 346 12.22 -15.59 -14.27
N ASN A 347 13.18 -14.72 -14.60
CA ASN A 347 14.27 -15.01 -15.54
C ASN A 347 15.63 -15.21 -14.85
N ALA A 348 15.74 -14.98 -13.55
CA ALA A 348 16.92 -15.28 -12.74
C ALA A 348 17.08 -16.81 -12.56
N LYS A 349 18.32 -17.31 -12.56
CA LYS A 349 18.59 -18.76 -12.51
C LYS A 349 18.44 -19.32 -11.09
N PRO A 350 17.52 -20.27 -10.85
CA PRO A 350 17.37 -20.92 -9.55
C PRO A 350 18.69 -21.51 -9.03
N GLY A 351 18.94 -21.38 -7.74
CA GLY A 351 20.16 -21.91 -7.10
C GLY A 351 21.46 -21.17 -7.43
N THR A 352 21.40 -19.98 -8.06
CA THR A 352 22.56 -19.14 -8.33
C THR A 352 22.55 -17.85 -7.52
N GLU A 353 23.69 -17.15 -7.50
CA GLU A 353 23.85 -15.83 -6.87
C GLU A 353 22.80 -14.81 -7.38
N GLU A 354 22.33 -14.92 -8.63
CA GLU A 354 21.28 -14.03 -9.18
C GLU A 354 20.00 -14.00 -8.33
N ILE A 355 19.63 -15.11 -7.69
CA ILE A 355 18.47 -15.18 -6.79
C ILE A 355 18.85 -14.70 -5.40
N SER A 356 20.00 -15.12 -4.87
CA SER A 356 20.45 -14.74 -3.52
C SER A 356 20.67 -13.23 -3.40
N ASP A 357 21.37 -12.62 -4.35
CA ASP A 357 21.62 -11.17 -4.40
C ASP A 357 20.32 -10.38 -4.53
N TYR A 358 19.33 -10.92 -5.23
CA TYR A 358 18.04 -10.27 -5.41
C TYR A 358 17.16 -10.37 -4.16
N ILE A 359 17.24 -11.47 -3.41
CA ILE A 359 16.64 -11.59 -2.09
C ILE A 359 17.32 -10.65 -1.08
N GLU A 360 18.65 -10.49 -1.13
CA GLU A 360 19.39 -9.49 -0.34
C GLU A 360 18.95 -8.05 -0.71
N LEU A 361 18.82 -7.72 -2.01
CA LEU A 361 18.33 -6.42 -2.48
C LEU A 361 16.93 -6.09 -1.94
N ILE A 362 15.99 -7.05 -1.98
CA ILE A 362 14.60 -6.83 -1.58
C ILE A 362 14.47 -6.67 -0.05
N LYS A 363 15.20 -7.47 0.74
CA LYS A 363 15.15 -7.39 2.21
C LYS A 363 16.14 -6.37 2.82
N GLY A 364 16.98 -5.75 1.99
CA GLY A 364 17.97 -4.74 2.38
C GLY A 364 17.40 -3.35 2.65
N ASP A 365 16.12 -3.13 2.33
CA ASP A 365 15.38 -1.93 2.74
C ASP A 365 15.05 -1.98 4.24
N GLU A 366 15.80 -1.24 5.05
CA GLU A 366 15.65 -1.20 6.51
C GLU A 366 14.29 -0.63 6.98
N GLU A 367 13.65 0.22 6.17
CA GLU A 367 12.32 0.77 6.47
C GLU A 367 11.21 -0.24 6.13
N GLY A 368 11.51 -1.22 5.27
CA GLY A 368 10.61 -2.28 4.83
C GLY A 368 9.52 -1.82 3.84
N ASP A 369 9.62 -0.59 3.33
CA ASP A 369 8.62 0.02 2.47
C ASP A 369 8.54 -0.67 1.10
N LEU A 370 9.65 -1.20 0.58
CA LEU A 370 9.66 -2.02 -0.63
C LEU A 370 8.80 -3.28 -0.45
N LEU A 371 9.00 -4.04 0.64
CA LEU A 371 8.22 -5.23 0.92
C LEU A 371 6.73 -4.91 1.12
N LYS A 372 6.41 -3.84 1.86
CA LYS A 372 5.03 -3.37 2.05
C LYS A 372 4.38 -3.02 0.72
N ASN A 373 5.01 -2.17 -0.10
CA ASN A 373 4.45 -1.74 -1.38
C ASN A 373 4.28 -2.89 -2.39
N LEU A 374 5.23 -3.82 -2.46
CA LEU A 374 5.14 -5.00 -3.33
C LEU A 374 3.88 -5.82 -3.03
N ALA A 375 3.58 -6.06 -1.74
CA ALA A 375 2.50 -6.94 -1.32
C ALA A 375 1.11 -6.55 -1.86
N PHE A 376 0.81 -5.25 -2.00
CA PHE A 376 -0.50 -4.74 -2.44
C PHE A 376 -0.67 -4.67 -3.98
N THR A 377 0.15 -5.39 -4.74
CA THR A 377 0.09 -5.40 -6.21
C THR A 377 0.24 -6.80 -6.78
N ARG A 378 -0.45 -7.11 -7.89
CA ARG A 378 -0.47 -8.47 -8.47
C ARG A 378 0.92 -9.04 -8.75
N SER A 379 1.82 -8.24 -9.31
CA SER A 379 3.18 -8.68 -9.63
C SER A 379 4.08 -8.67 -8.40
N GLY A 380 3.93 -7.67 -7.52
CA GLY A 380 4.74 -7.54 -6.32
C GLY A 380 4.42 -8.61 -5.26
N SER A 381 3.16 -9.01 -5.08
CA SER A 381 2.79 -10.09 -4.16
C SER A 381 3.38 -11.42 -4.62
N ARG A 382 3.37 -11.70 -5.94
CA ARG A 382 4.07 -12.84 -6.53
C ARG A 382 5.59 -12.76 -6.34
N VAL A 383 6.22 -11.59 -6.51
CA VAL A 383 7.65 -11.40 -6.18
C VAL A 383 7.91 -11.75 -4.71
N VAL A 384 7.11 -11.25 -3.77
CA VAL A 384 7.27 -11.55 -2.34
C VAL A 384 7.06 -13.05 -2.06
N SER A 385 6.08 -13.69 -2.70
CA SER A 385 5.87 -15.14 -2.60
C SER A 385 7.07 -15.94 -3.09
N LEU A 386 7.67 -15.55 -4.22
CA LEU A 386 8.89 -16.16 -4.75
C LEU A 386 10.10 -15.93 -3.82
N VAL A 387 10.26 -14.71 -3.27
CA VAL A 387 11.31 -14.37 -2.28
C VAL A 387 11.15 -15.21 -1.00
N LEU A 388 9.92 -15.44 -0.52
CA LEU A 388 9.63 -16.31 0.61
C LEU A 388 9.94 -17.78 0.29
N ALA A 389 9.60 -18.25 -0.91
CA ALA A 389 9.81 -19.63 -1.34
C ALA A 389 11.29 -19.97 -1.53
N TYR A 390 12.07 -19.11 -2.19
CA TYR A 390 13.51 -19.31 -2.37
C TYR A 390 14.36 -18.90 -1.15
N GLY A 391 13.87 -17.99 -0.31
CA GLY A 391 14.58 -17.51 0.87
C GLY A 391 14.82 -18.58 1.93
N ASN A 392 15.93 -18.48 2.64
CA ASN A 392 16.25 -19.36 3.76
C ASN A 392 15.49 -18.96 5.05
N ALA A 393 15.68 -19.70 6.14
CA ALA A 393 14.99 -19.44 7.42
C ALA A 393 15.27 -18.04 8.03
N LYS A 394 16.46 -17.46 7.82
CA LYS A 394 16.79 -16.08 8.22
C LYS A 394 16.02 -15.08 7.37
N ASP A 395 15.96 -15.30 6.05
CA ASP A 395 15.28 -14.42 5.10
C ASP A 395 13.78 -14.38 5.37
N ARG A 396 13.15 -15.55 5.45
CA ARG A 396 11.72 -15.72 5.80
C ARG A 396 11.36 -14.98 7.09
N LYS A 397 12.21 -15.05 8.12
CA LYS A 397 12.04 -14.33 9.39
C LYS A 397 12.17 -12.81 9.25
N LEU A 398 13.08 -12.32 8.41
CA LEU A 398 13.23 -10.88 8.15
C LEU A 398 12.03 -10.32 7.38
N ILE A 399 11.54 -11.07 6.38
CA ILE A 399 10.36 -10.70 5.59
C ILE A 399 9.12 -10.63 6.47
N LEU A 400 8.86 -11.65 7.31
CA LEU A 400 7.75 -11.59 8.28
C LEU A 400 7.86 -10.38 9.23
N LYS A 401 9.07 -10.00 9.63
CA LYS A 401 9.29 -8.83 10.49
C LYS A 401 8.95 -7.52 9.79
N ALA A 402 9.17 -7.41 8.47
CA ALA A 402 8.84 -6.21 7.69
C ALA A 402 7.33 -5.95 7.59
N TYR A 403 6.50 -7.00 7.65
CA TYR A 403 5.03 -6.91 7.63
C TYR A 403 4.38 -6.73 9.01
N LYS A 404 5.17 -6.56 10.07
CA LYS A 404 4.64 -6.19 11.39
C LYS A 404 3.78 -4.92 11.28
N ASP A 405 2.69 -4.86 12.03
CA ASP A 405 1.68 -3.80 12.03
C ASP A 405 0.93 -3.64 10.68
N THR A 406 1.16 -4.54 9.70
CA THR A 406 0.58 -4.48 8.34
C THR A 406 -0.29 -5.71 7.99
N LEU A 407 -0.04 -6.86 8.62
CA LEU A 407 -0.68 -8.14 8.26
C LEU A 407 -2.22 -8.13 8.28
N GLN A 408 -2.85 -7.39 9.22
CA GLN A 408 -4.32 -7.27 9.27
C GLN A 408 -4.88 -6.66 7.98
N LEU A 409 -4.26 -5.60 7.47
CA LEU A 409 -4.64 -4.96 6.21
C LEU A 409 -4.38 -5.88 5.02
N MET A 410 -3.27 -6.64 5.06
CA MET A 410 -2.93 -7.58 3.99
C MET A 410 -3.94 -8.72 3.85
N ALA A 411 -4.61 -9.14 4.92
CA ALA A 411 -5.56 -10.25 4.86
C ALA A 411 -6.77 -9.94 3.96
N GLY A 412 -7.31 -8.72 4.02
CA GLY A 412 -8.44 -8.30 3.19
C GLY A 412 -8.08 -7.85 1.77
N ASP A 413 -6.79 -7.68 1.45
CA ASP A 413 -6.38 -7.20 0.12
C ASP A 413 -6.37 -8.32 -0.95
N ALA A 414 -6.77 -7.95 -2.16
CA ALA A 414 -6.89 -8.86 -3.30
C ALA A 414 -5.56 -9.44 -3.79
N ASN A 415 -4.41 -8.88 -3.39
CA ASN A 415 -3.08 -9.37 -3.75
C ASN A 415 -2.26 -9.77 -2.53
N ALA A 416 -2.35 -9.05 -1.41
CA ALA A 416 -1.43 -9.22 -0.29
C ALA A 416 -1.71 -10.46 0.58
N HIS A 417 -2.94 -10.98 0.57
CA HIS A 417 -3.30 -12.17 1.35
C HIS A 417 -2.49 -13.41 0.90
N ILE A 418 -2.10 -13.50 -0.38
CA ILE A 418 -1.28 -14.61 -0.91
C ILE A 418 0.11 -14.68 -0.27
N VAL A 419 0.64 -13.56 0.23
CA VAL A 419 1.92 -13.51 0.96
C VAL A 419 1.80 -14.26 2.30
N ILE A 420 0.64 -14.14 2.97
CA ILE A 420 0.33 -14.82 4.23
C ILE A 420 0.18 -16.33 3.98
N LEU A 421 -0.57 -16.71 2.93
CA LEU A 421 -0.71 -18.11 2.53
C LEU A 421 0.65 -18.72 2.14
N THR A 422 1.47 -17.97 1.41
CA THR A 422 2.83 -18.40 1.06
C THR A 422 3.72 -18.57 2.29
N ALA A 423 3.60 -17.71 3.30
CA ALA A 423 4.33 -17.86 4.56
C ALA A 423 3.97 -19.16 5.29
N TYR A 424 2.69 -19.52 5.35
CA TYR A 424 2.26 -20.85 5.85
C TYR A 424 2.89 -21.98 5.02
N GLU A 425 2.96 -21.81 3.70
CA GLU A 425 3.46 -22.82 2.75
C GLU A 425 4.98 -22.98 2.66
N VAL A 426 5.79 -22.13 3.30
CA VAL A 426 7.27 -22.23 3.21
C VAL A 426 8.03 -22.19 4.54
N ILE A 427 7.45 -21.69 5.63
CA ILE A 427 8.19 -21.47 6.88
C ILE A 427 8.11 -22.69 7.82
N ASP A 428 9.22 -23.44 7.93
CA ASP A 428 9.31 -24.63 8.80
C ASP A 428 9.14 -24.31 10.30
N ASP A 429 9.52 -23.10 10.75
CA ASP A 429 9.30 -22.60 12.12
C ASP A 429 7.86 -22.07 12.26
N THR A 430 6.95 -23.00 12.51
CA THR A 430 5.53 -22.77 12.73
C THR A 430 5.24 -22.01 14.03
N VAL A 431 6.09 -22.14 15.05
CA VAL A 431 5.96 -21.40 16.32
C VAL A 431 6.27 -19.92 16.12
N LEU A 432 7.32 -19.59 15.35
CA LEU A 432 7.57 -18.23 14.89
C LEU A 432 6.40 -17.71 14.06
N THR A 433 5.99 -18.47 13.05
CA THR A 433 4.92 -18.11 12.10
C THR A 433 3.61 -17.78 12.82
N ALA A 434 3.14 -18.66 13.71
CA ALA A 434 1.93 -18.44 14.52
C ALA A 434 2.05 -17.19 15.42
N LYS A 435 3.20 -17.00 16.09
CA LYS A 435 3.43 -15.83 16.98
C LYS A 435 3.59 -14.51 16.23
N SER A 436 4.06 -14.55 14.98
CA SER A 436 4.21 -13.37 14.13
C SER A 436 2.94 -13.01 13.37
N ILE A 437 2.09 -13.99 13.01
CA ILE A 437 0.92 -13.74 12.15
C ILE A 437 -0.38 -13.62 12.95
N PHE A 438 -0.73 -14.60 13.79
CA PHE A 438 -2.08 -14.62 14.40
C PHE A 438 -2.37 -13.43 15.33
N PRO A 439 -1.45 -12.96 16.20
CA PRO A 439 -1.71 -11.78 17.04
C PRO A 439 -1.78 -10.45 16.27
N GLU A 440 -1.26 -10.40 15.04
CA GLU A 440 -1.34 -9.24 14.15
C GLU A 440 -2.67 -9.26 13.38
N LEU A 441 -3.06 -10.42 12.82
CA LEU A 441 -4.36 -10.60 12.16
C LEU A 441 -5.55 -10.42 13.12
N LEU A 442 -5.45 -11.01 14.31
CA LEU A 442 -6.59 -11.22 15.21
C LEU A 442 -6.56 -10.29 16.43
N SER A 443 -5.60 -9.37 16.53
CA SER A 443 -5.35 -8.59 17.73
C SER A 443 -5.03 -9.44 18.98
N LYS A 444 -4.54 -8.77 20.03
CA LYS A 444 -4.40 -9.33 21.39
C LYS A 444 -5.55 -8.90 22.31
N ASP A 445 -6.26 -7.85 21.92
CA ASP A 445 -7.48 -7.38 22.57
C ASP A 445 -8.65 -8.31 22.22
N THR A 446 -9.47 -8.68 23.20
CA THR A 446 -10.51 -9.72 22.98
C THR A 446 -11.67 -9.22 22.13
N ASP A 447 -12.08 -7.96 22.29
CA ASP A 447 -13.25 -7.43 21.58
C ASP A 447 -12.89 -7.24 20.10
N LYS A 448 -11.72 -6.64 19.83
CA LYS A 448 -11.17 -6.53 18.47
C LYS A 448 -10.85 -7.87 17.81
N GLN A 449 -10.56 -8.91 18.60
CA GLN A 449 -10.36 -10.25 18.07
C GLN A 449 -11.65 -10.84 17.51
N ILE A 450 -12.75 -10.61 18.20
CA ILE A 450 -14.09 -10.99 17.74
C ILE A 450 -14.44 -10.19 16.48
N GLU A 451 -14.31 -8.86 16.50
CA GLU A 451 -14.52 -7.99 15.32
C GLU A 451 -13.70 -8.45 14.11
N ASN A 452 -12.39 -8.67 14.27
CA ASN A 452 -11.50 -9.11 13.19
C ASN A 452 -11.87 -10.49 12.64
N ILE A 453 -12.37 -11.41 13.48
CA ILE A 453 -12.80 -12.75 13.04
C ILE A 453 -14.15 -12.70 12.32
N VAL A 454 -15.10 -11.89 12.80
CA VAL A 454 -16.39 -11.67 12.11
C VAL A 454 -16.17 -10.99 10.75
N PHE A 455 -15.30 -9.98 10.68
CA PHE A 455 -14.83 -9.40 9.41
C PHE A 455 -14.19 -10.48 8.52
N SER A 456 -13.18 -11.18 9.04
CA SER A 456 -12.42 -12.17 8.25
C SER A 456 -13.27 -13.36 7.80
N ALA A 457 -14.35 -13.71 8.52
CA ALA A 457 -15.27 -14.75 8.10
C ALA A 457 -16.09 -14.35 6.87
N ASN A 458 -16.33 -13.05 6.68
CA ASN A 458 -17.23 -12.47 5.67
C ASN A 458 -16.51 -11.82 4.48
N ASP A 459 -15.27 -11.37 4.64
CA ASP A 459 -14.46 -10.91 3.51
C ASP A 459 -13.94 -12.08 2.66
N LEU A 460 -13.89 -11.87 1.34
CA LEU A 460 -13.56 -12.92 0.37
C LEU A 460 -12.08 -13.33 0.45
N ASN A 461 -11.19 -12.40 0.74
CA ASN A 461 -9.74 -12.60 0.77
C ASN A 461 -9.29 -13.02 2.17
N ALA A 462 -9.73 -12.30 3.21
CA ALA A 462 -9.29 -12.50 4.59
C ALA A 462 -9.69 -13.88 5.13
N ARG A 463 -10.84 -14.42 4.71
CA ARG A 463 -11.26 -15.77 5.09
C ARG A 463 -10.27 -16.85 4.67
N THR A 464 -9.53 -16.63 3.57
CA THR A 464 -8.49 -17.57 3.12
C THR A 464 -7.40 -17.68 4.18
N THR A 465 -6.95 -16.56 4.76
CA THR A 465 -5.86 -16.53 5.76
C THR A 465 -6.16 -17.33 7.03
N LEU A 466 -7.44 -17.56 7.36
CA LEU A 466 -7.86 -18.37 8.50
C LEU A 466 -8.26 -19.79 8.08
N LEU A 467 -9.12 -19.93 7.07
CA LEU A 467 -9.70 -21.21 6.68
C LEU A 467 -8.74 -22.10 5.86
N TYR A 468 -7.67 -21.54 5.27
CA TYR A 468 -6.66 -22.32 4.53
C TYR A 468 -6.06 -23.43 5.37
N LEU A 469 -5.80 -23.16 6.65
CA LEU A 469 -5.20 -24.12 7.55
C LEU A 469 -6.11 -25.34 7.80
N PHE A 470 -7.43 -25.19 7.69
CA PHE A 470 -8.42 -26.26 7.92
C PHE A 470 -8.93 -26.93 6.64
N GLN A 471 -8.98 -26.20 5.52
CA GLN A 471 -9.56 -26.64 4.24
C GLN A 471 -8.53 -26.90 3.13
N GLY A 472 -7.31 -26.37 3.26
CA GLY A 472 -6.36 -26.29 2.15
C GLY A 472 -6.96 -25.53 0.96
N ARG A 473 -6.66 -25.98 -0.26
CA ARG A 473 -7.12 -25.37 -1.52
C ARG A 473 -8.50 -25.85 -1.95
N SER A 474 -9.47 -25.82 -1.04
CA SER A 474 -10.84 -26.25 -1.36
C SER A 474 -11.48 -25.29 -2.38
N ARG A 475 -12.29 -25.82 -3.31
CA ARG A 475 -13.06 -25.00 -4.27
C ARG A 475 -14.11 -24.11 -3.60
N ALA A 476 -14.44 -24.38 -2.35
CA ALA A 476 -15.36 -23.58 -1.54
C ALA A 476 -14.66 -22.41 -0.83
N LEU A 477 -13.32 -22.42 -0.75
CA LEU A 477 -12.50 -21.34 -0.23
C LEU A 477 -11.85 -20.52 -1.35
N PHE A 478 -11.47 -21.15 -2.47
CA PHE A 478 -10.88 -20.51 -3.65
C PHE A 478 -11.89 -20.51 -4.81
N PRO A 479 -12.75 -19.48 -4.92
CA PRO A 479 -13.61 -19.27 -6.08
C PRO A 479 -12.78 -18.86 -7.32
N ALA A 480 -13.42 -18.78 -8.49
CA ALA A 480 -12.72 -18.48 -9.76
C ALA A 480 -11.95 -17.14 -9.77
N SER A 481 -12.33 -16.17 -8.92
CA SER A 481 -11.59 -14.91 -8.74
C SER A 481 -10.20 -15.10 -8.13
N HIS A 482 -10.00 -16.17 -7.35
CA HIS A 482 -8.73 -16.54 -6.70
C HIS A 482 -7.94 -17.57 -7.52
N SER A 483 -8.15 -17.62 -8.84
CA SER A 483 -7.44 -18.55 -9.73
C SER A 483 -5.93 -18.30 -9.75
N THR A 484 -5.50 -17.03 -9.77
CA THR A 484 -4.08 -16.67 -9.71
C THR A 484 -3.42 -17.03 -8.37
N ASP A 485 -4.18 -17.07 -7.26
CA ASP A 485 -3.63 -17.51 -5.97
C ASP A 485 -3.27 -18.99 -6.00
N LEU A 486 -4.12 -19.81 -6.64
CA LEU A 486 -3.84 -21.23 -6.85
C LEU A 486 -2.63 -21.46 -7.78
N GLU A 487 -2.46 -20.60 -8.81
CA GLU A 487 -1.29 -20.61 -9.70
C GLU A 487 0.01 -20.30 -8.92
N ILE A 488 0.01 -19.26 -8.08
CA ILE A 488 1.15 -18.87 -7.25
C ILE A 488 1.46 -19.96 -6.22
N LEU A 489 0.46 -20.51 -5.54
CA LEU A 489 0.68 -21.59 -4.56
C LEU A 489 1.19 -22.88 -5.21
N ALA A 490 0.80 -23.19 -6.45
CA ALA A 490 1.35 -24.30 -7.23
C ALA A 490 2.81 -24.05 -7.68
N GLU A 491 3.18 -22.81 -7.98
CA GLU A 491 4.59 -22.43 -8.21
C GLU A 491 5.42 -22.62 -6.93
N VAL A 492 4.89 -22.19 -5.78
CA VAL A 492 5.50 -22.38 -4.45
C VAL A 492 5.65 -23.88 -4.10
N ASP A 493 4.69 -24.74 -4.46
CA ASP A 493 4.77 -26.20 -4.24
C ASP A 493 6.04 -26.81 -4.83
N ASN A 494 6.40 -26.38 -6.04
CA ASN A 494 7.58 -26.89 -6.75
C ASN A 494 8.89 -26.41 -6.10
N ILE A 495 8.92 -25.14 -5.67
CA ILE A 495 10.11 -24.56 -5.03
C ILE A 495 10.34 -25.19 -3.64
N ARG A 496 9.28 -25.30 -2.82
CA ARG A 496 9.42 -25.75 -1.42
C ARG A 496 9.94 -27.18 -1.26
N GLN A 497 9.78 -28.03 -2.28
CA GLN A 497 10.38 -29.39 -2.31
C GLN A 497 11.89 -29.38 -2.08
N THR A 498 12.57 -28.28 -2.39
CA THR A 498 14.02 -28.11 -2.21
C THR A 498 14.40 -27.13 -1.10
N THR A 499 13.49 -26.21 -0.72
CA THR A 499 13.80 -25.09 0.19
C THR A 499 13.12 -25.16 1.56
N SER A 500 12.21 -26.09 1.80
CA SER A 500 11.54 -26.30 3.10
C SER A 500 11.61 -27.77 3.49
N LYS A 501 11.93 -28.05 4.76
CA LYS A 501 12.25 -29.40 5.25
C LYS A 501 11.12 -30.08 6.00
N LYS A 502 10.19 -29.31 6.57
CA LYS A 502 9.02 -29.84 7.27
C LYS A 502 7.97 -30.27 6.25
N ASP A 503 7.35 -31.42 6.46
CA ASP A 503 6.22 -31.87 5.63
C ASP A 503 5.10 -30.79 5.58
N PRO A 504 4.49 -30.52 4.42
CA PRO A 504 3.48 -29.46 4.29
C PRO A 504 2.24 -29.68 5.17
N GLU A 505 1.78 -30.93 5.31
CA GLU A 505 0.59 -31.25 6.09
C GLU A 505 0.87 -31.17 7.60
N ILE A 506 2.05 -31.63 8.05
CA ILE A 506 2.50 -31.43 9.44
C ILE A 506 2.54 -29.93 9.77
N ARG A 507 3.09 -29.13 8.86
CA ARG A 507 3.21 -27.68 9.05
C ARG A 507 1.84 -26.99 9.11
N ARG A 508 0.93 -27.37 8.21
CA ARG A 508 -0.46 -26.90 8.17
C ARG A 508 -1.20 -27.27 9.45
N ALA A 509 -1.06 -28.50 9.93
CA ALA A 509 -1.66 -28.98 11.18
C ALA A 509 -1.14 -28.23 12.42
N GLU A 510 0.18 -28.06 12.56
CA GLU A 510 0.77 -27.28 13.67
C GLU A 510 0.26 -25.82 13.70
N LEU A 511 0.08 -25.19 12.54
CA LEU A 511 -0.48 -23.85 12.42
C LEU A 511 -1.99 -23.83 12.73
N ALA A 512 -2.76 -24.80 12.22
CA ALA A 512 -4.18 -24.97 12.52
C ALA A 512 -4.43 -25.14 14.03
N LYS A 513 -3.62 -25.98 14.70
CA LYS A 513 -3.61 -26.17 16.15
C LYS A 513 -3.37 -24.88 16.92
N ALA A 514 -2.41 -24.07 16.47
CA ALA A 514 -2.08 -22.79 17.10
C ALA A 514 -3.14 -21.70 16.85
N LEU A 515 -3.87 -21.76 15.72
CA LEU A 515 -4.97 -20.85 15.40
C LEU A 515 -6.27 -21.22 16.12
N SER A 516 -6.53 -22.51 16.33
CA SER A 516 -7.82 -23.04 16.82
C SER A 516 -8.38 -22.34 18.08
N PRO A 517 -7.60 -22.08 19.16
CA PRO A 517 -8.13 -21.46 20.37
C PRO A 517 -8.73 -20.05 20.16
N TYR A 518 -8.18 -19.29 19.21
CA TYR A 518 -8.69 -17.97 18.85
C TYR A 518 -10.08 -18.08 18.22
N LEU A 519 -10.23 -18.97 17.23
CA LEU A 519 -11.47 -19.09 16.48
C LEU A 519 -12.59 -19.73 17.31
N LEU A 520 -12.27 -20.72 18.15
CA LEU A 520 -13.24 -21.34 19.06
C LEU A 520 -13.81 -20.31 20.04
N LYS A 521 -12.95 -19.49 20.67
CA LYS A 521 -13.38 -18.43 21.60
C LYS A 521 -14.22 -17.35 20.92
N SER A 522 -13.87 -16.95 19.68
CA SER A 522 -14.66 -15.94 18.96
C SER A 522 -15.98 -16.49 18.40
N ILE A 523 -16.08 -17.78 18.06
CA ILE A 523 -17.37 -18.41 17.73
C ILE A 523 -18.26 -18.52 18.98
N GLU A 524 -17.68 -18.79 20.16
CA GLU A 524 -18.42 -18.76 21.43
C GLU A 524 -18.98 -17.35 21.72
N ALA A 525 -18.21 -16.29 21.45
CA ALA A 525 -18.61 -14.92 21.78
C ALA A 525 -19.51 -14.23 20.73
N ALA A 526 -19.39 -14.58 19.45
CA ALA A 526 -20.13 -13.96 18.33
C ALA A 526 -20.85 -14.98 17.44
N SER A 527 -21.42 -16.03 18.05
CA SER A 527 -22.22 -17.01 17.32
C SER A 527 -23.36 -16.35 16.55
N ALA A 528 -24.10 -15.42 17.16
CA ALA A 528 -25.21 -14.68 16.56
C ALA A 528 -24.82 -13.93 15.27
N ASP A 529 -23.72 -13.17 15.31
CA ASP A 529 -23.24 -12.40 14.16
C ASP A 529 -22.78 -13.33 13.02
N LEU A 530 -22.06 -14.40 13.37
CA LEU A 530 -21.55 -15.37 12.39
C LEU A 530 -22.68 -16.20 11.75
N VAL A 531 -23.74 -16.58 12.47
CA VAL A 531 -24.86 -17.32 11.86
C VAL A 531 -25.74 -16.45 10.97
N SER A 532 -25.67 -15.12 11.09
CA SER A 532 -26.47 -14.18 10.28
C SER A 532 -26.13 -14.20 8.79
N THR A 533 -24.93 -14.66 8.40
CA THR A 533 -24.46 -14.64 6.99
C THR A 533 -24.11 -16.03 6.43
N SER A 534 -24.15 -16.17 5.11
CA SER A 534 -23.79 -17.43 4.45
C SER A 534 -22.31 -17.80 4.60
N PHE A 535 -21.42 -16.80 4.71
CA PHE A 535 -19.99 -17.06 4.88
C PHE A 535 -19.62 -17.31 6.34
N GLY A 536 -20.28 -16.67 7.31
CA GLY A 536 -20.12 -16.96 8.73
C GLY A 536 -20.65 -18.35 9.11
N CYS A 537 -21.79 -18.78 8.59
CA CYS A 537 -22.26 -20.16 8.72
C CYS A 537 -21.28 -21.20 8.14
N GLN A 538 -20.66 -20.90 6.99
CA GLN A 538 -19.62 -21.75 6.41
C GLN A 538 -18.34 -21.72 7.28
N PHE A 539 -17.96 -20.55 7.80
CA PHE A 539 -16.81 -20.39 8.68
C PHE A 539 -16.97 -21.22 9.97
N ILE A 540 -18.12 -21.12 10.66
CA ILE A 540 -18.44 -21.97 11.83
C ILE A 540 -18.30 -23.45 11.47
N THR A 541 -18.95 -23.90 10.38
CA THR A 541 -18.92 -25.30 9.95
C THR A 541 -17.48 -25.81 9.77
N GLU A 542 -16.65 -25.05 9.07
CA GLU A 542 -15.30 -25.46 8.68
C GLU A 542 -14.29 -25.35 9.84
N VAL A 543 -14.48 -24.39 10.75
CA VAL A 543 -13.73 -24.33 12.01
C VAL A 543 -14.14 -25.46 12.94
N MET A 544 -15.44 -25.76 13.11
CA MET A 544 -15.86 -26.90 13.93
C MET A 544 -15.34 -28.24 13.38
N PHE A 545 -15.19 -28.37 12.06
CA PHE A 545 -14.60 -29.57 11.48
C PHE A 545 -13.08 -29.64 11.60
N GLY A 546 -12.36 -28.53 11.41
CA GLY A 546 -10.89 -28.54 11.36
C GLY A 546 -10.16 -28.18 12.66
N ALA A 547 -10.81 -27.48 13.60
CA ALA A 547 -10.14 -26.98 14.79
C ALA A 547 -9.75 -28.09 15.78
N GLU A 548 -8.66 -27.87 16.50
CA GLU A 548 -8.22 -28.68 17.64
C GLU A 548 -8.59 -28.01 18.97
N GLY A 549 -8.91 -28.82 19.99
CA GLY A 549 -9.30 -28.36 21.33
C GLY A 549 -10.75 -28.69 21.67
N ASP A 550 -11.21 -28.21 22.83
CA ASP A 550 -12.60 -28.37 23.25
C ASP A 550 -13.52 -27.43 22.45
N LYS A 551 -14.49 -28.01 21.75
CA LYS A 551 -15.47 -27.31 20.91
C LYS A 551 -16.78 -27.05 21.66
N THR A 552 -16.96 -27.59 22.86
CA THR A 552 -18.25 -27.67 23.56
C THR A 552 -18.88 -26.29 23.81
N ALA A 553 -18.08 -25.31 24.22
CA ALA A 553 -18.58 -23.96 24.51
C ALA A 553 -19.05 -23.24 23.23
N ALA A 554 -18.23 -23.26 22.17
CA ALA A 554 -18.58 -22.72 20.86
C ALA A 554 -19.81 -23.41 20.24
N LEU A 555 -19.90 -24.75 20.33
CA LEU A 555 -21.07 -25.50 19.87
C LEU A 555 -22.34 -25.15 20.65
N ARG A 556 -22.25 -24.94 21.98
CA ARG A 556 -23.39 -24.47 22.79
C ARG A 556 -23.84 -23.07 22.37
N ALA A 557 -22.90 -22.13 22.22
CA ALA A 557 -23.22 -20.78 21.76
C ALA A 557 -23.87 -20.76 20.37
N VAL A 558 -23.49 -21.69 19.48
CA VAL A 558 -24.17 -21.88 18.18
C VAL A 558 -25.56 -22.49 18.35
N ALA A 559 -25.75 -23.47 19.23
CA ALA A 559 -27.07 -24.05 19.52
C ALA A 559 -28.05 -23.04 20.14
N GLU A 560 -27.56 -22.12 20.97
CA GLU A 560 -28.33 -21.01 21.55
C GLU A 560 -28.95 -20.09 20.49
N THR A 561 -28.29 -19.90 19.34
CA THR A 561 -28.85 -19.13 18.21
C THR A 561 -30.06 -19.80 17.52
N VAL A 562 -30.34 -21.07 17.85
CA VAL A 562 -31.48 -21.85 17.34
C VAL A 562 -32.66 -21.85 18.32
N GLY A 563 -32.58 -21.09 19.42
CA GLY A 563 -33.70 -20.88 20.32
C GLY A 563 -34.76 -19.96 19.71
N GLY A 564 -36.03 -20.35 19.81
CA GLY A 564 -37.17 -19.57 19.34
C GLY A 564 -38.12 -20.39 18.46
N ASP A 565 -39.21 -19.76 18.03
CA ASP A 565 -40.23 -20.40 17.21
C ASP A 565 -39.73 -20.60 15.76
N PRO A 566 -39.56 -21.85 15.27
CA PRO A 566 -39.08 -22.10 13.92
C PRO A 566 -40.12 -21.80 12.83
N THR A 567 -41.37 -21.52 13.18
CA THR A 567 -42.37 -21.01 12.23
C THR A 567 -42.22 -19.50 12.00
N TRP A 568 -41.40 -18.81 12.80
CA TRP A 568 -41.17 -17.38 12.69
C TRP A 568 -40.35 -17.04 11.43
N VAL A 569 -40.95 -16.22 10.57
CA VAL A 569 -40.36 -15.68 9.35
C VAL A 569 -40.57 -14.18 9.34
N THR A 570 -39.54 -13.43 8.96
CA THR A 570 -39.58 -11.97 8.82
C THR A 570 -40.76 -11.57 7.92
N PRO A 571 -41.70 -10.73 8.40
CA PRO A 571 -42.76 -10.20 7.56
C PRO A 571 -42.16 -9.43 6.38
N LYS A 572 -42.77 -9.53 5.19
CA LYS A 572 -42.40 -8.66 4.07
C LYS A 572 -42.77 -7.22 4.44
N ILE A 573 -41.76 -6.38 4.59
CA ILE A 573 -41.92 -4.93 4.77
C ILE A 573 -42.05 -4.30 3.38
N ASP A 574 -43.12 -3.54 3.15
CA ASP A 574 -43.21 -2.63 2.00
C ASP A 574 -42.22 -1.46 2.17
N GLU A 575 -41.61 -1.00 1.08
CA GLU A 575 -40.53 -0.01 1.09
C GLU A 575 -40.93 1.30 1.82
N GLY A 576 -40.51 1.48 3.08
CA GLY A 576 -40.78 2.71 3.85
C GLY A 576 -40.77 2.65 5.38
N ALA A 577 -40.53 1.51 6.05
CA ALA A 577 -40.50 1.44 7.51
C ALA A 577 -39.08 1.61 8.09
N GLU A 578 -38.89 2.61 8.97
CA GLU A 578 -37.61 2.92 9.66
C GLU A 578 -37.28 1.98 10.83
N SER A 579 -37.68 0.71 10.77
CA SER A 579 -37.44 -0.29 11.82
C SER A 579 -36.62 -1.45 11.28
N GLU A 580 -35.51 -1.79 11.94
CA GLU A 580 -34.73 -2.98 11.59
C GLU A 580 -35.64 -4.23 11.61
N PRO A 581 -35.75 -4.98 10.48
CA PRO A 581 -36.58 -6.17 10.45
C PRO A 581 -35.99 -7.25 11.37
N ALA A 582 -36.81 -7.79 12.28
CA ALA A 582 -36.41 -8.95 13.06
C ALA A 582 -36.01 -10.12 12.11
N VAL A 583 -34.95 -10.84 12.46
CA VAL A 583 -34.30 -11.81 11.58
C VAL A 583 -35.04 -13.16 11.62
N SER A 584 -35.31 -13.74 10.44
CA SER A 584 -36.00 -15.03 10.32
C SER A 584 -35.29 -16.12 11.10
N HIS A 585 -36.05 -17.02 11.74
CA HIS A 585 -35.46 -18.10 12.52
C HIS A 585 -34.42 -18.88 11.69
N ILE A 586 -33.28 -19.23 12.29
CA ILE A 586 -32.11 -19.78 11.60
C ILE A 586 -32.41 -21.06 10.78
N SER A 587 -33.43 -21.83 11.14
CA SER A 587 -33.91 -22.99 10.35
C SER A 587 -34.50 -22.60 8.99
N ASN A 588 -35.14 -21.43 8.89
CA ASN A 588 -35.76 -20.90 7.67
C ASN A 588 -34.72 -20.24 6.75
N ASN A 589 -33.50 -20.04 7.26
CA ASN A 589 -32.37 -19.53 6.52
C ASN A 589 -31.64 -20.67 5.76
N PRO A 590 -31.53 -20.64 4.42
CA PRO A 590 -30.90 -21.71 3.64
C PRO A 590 -29.44 -22.01 3.97
N PHE A 591 -28.68 -21.07 4.55
CA PHE A 591 -27.31 -21.32 5.01
C PHE A 591 -27.26 -21.77 6.48
N GLY A 592 -28.10 -21.20 7.36
CA GLY A 592 -28.25 -21.64 8.74
C GLY A 592 -28.67 -23.11 8.84
N GLY A 593 -29.73 -23.51 8.13
CA GLY A 593 -30.18 -24.91 8.07
C GLY A 593 -29.13 -25.88 7.50
N ARG A 594 -28.28 -25.43 6.55
CA ARG A 594 -27.17 -26.23 6.03
C ARG A 594 -26.03 -26.39 7.04
N MET A 595 -25.69 -25.33 7.78
CA MET A 595 -24.71 -25.40 8.87
C MET A 595 -25.19 -26.38 9.95
N LEU A 596 -26.41 -26.22 10.46
CA LEU A 596 -26.98 -27.09 11.50
C LEU A 596 -26.98 -28.57 11.06
N LYS A 597 -27.44 -28.85 9.83
CA LYS A 597 -27.40 -30.21 9.27
C LYS A 597 -25.98 -30.79 9.21
N SER A 598 -24.99 -29.96 8.86
CA SER A 598 -23.59 -30.38 8.75
C SER A 598 -22.96 -30.65 10.12
N LEU A 599 -23.24 -29.78 11.11
CA LEU A 599 -22.78 -29.97 12.49
C LEU A 599 -23.42 -31.20 13.14
N VAL A 600 -24.72 -31.45 12.92
CA VAL A 600 -25.41 -32.69 13.38
C VAL A 600 -24.84 -33.94 12.71
N ALA A 601 -24.52 -33.87 11.41
CA ALA A 601 -23.84 -34.96 10.71
C ALA A 601 -22.39 -35.19 11.18
N GLY A 602 -21.77 -34.19 11.84
CA GLY A 602 -20.48 -34.32 12.50
C GLY A 602 -19.29 -34.50 11.57
N GLY A 603 -19.38 -34.09 10.29
CA GLY A 603 -18.30 -34.32 9.33
C GLY A 603 -18.49 -33.71 7.94
N ARG A 604 -17.40 -33.70 7.16
CA ARG A 604 -17.41 -33.27 5.74
C ARG A 604 -17.97 -34.39 4.86
N PHE A 605 -18.75 -34.04 3.84
CA PHE A 605 -19.23 -35.01 2.85
C PHE A 605 -18.16 -35.26 1.78
N ASP A 606 -17.75 -36.51 1.61
CA ASP A 606 -16.88 -36.94 0.53
C ASP A 606 -17.72 -37.39 -0.68
N PHE A 607 -17.52 -36.72 -1.83
CA PHE A 607 -18.23 -37.00 -3.07
C PHE A 607 -17.78 -38.29 -3.76
N ALA A 608 -16.57 -38.78 -3.51
CA ALA A 608 -16.04 -40.01 -4.08
C ALA A 608 -16.63 -41.25 -3.38
N THR A 609 -16.63 -41.25 -2.03
CA THR A 609 -17.24 -42.34 -1.23
C THR A 609 -18.75 -42.20 -1.07
N LYS A 610 -19.29 -40.99 -1.26
CA LYS A 610 -20.68 -40.58 -0.97
C LYS A 610 -21.06 -40.73 0.50
N THR A 611 -20.09 -40.62 1.41
CA THR A 611 -20.28 -40.72 2.86
C THR A 611 -19.87 -39.43 3.56
N VAL A 612 -20.40 -39.22 4.77
CA VAL A 612 -19.84 -38.23 5.70
C VAL A 612 -18.58 -38.84 6.32
N VAL A 613 -17.46 -38.11 6.26
CA VAL A 613 -16.24 -38.42 7.00
C VAL A 613 -16.35 -37.72 8.36
N PRO A 614 -16.62 -38.46 9.45
CA PRO A 614 -16.81 -37.86 10.77
C PRO A 614 -15.51 -37.25 11.28
N VAL A 615 -15.62 -36.20 12.09
CA VAL A 615 -14.45 -35.60 12.76
C VAL A 615 -14.16 -36.30 14.08
N GLU A 616 -12.88 -36.36 14.43
CA GLU A 616 -12.41 -36.93 15.69
C GLU A 616 -11.82 -35.83 16.60
N PRO A 617 -12.25 -35.72 17.87
CA PRO A 617 -13.41 -36.39 18.48
C PRO A 617 -14.73 -35.90 17.84
N ALA A 618 -15.76 -36.75 17.91
CA ALA A 618 -17.09 -36.42 17.38
C ALA A 618 -17.67 -35.17 18.06
N LEU A 619 -18.38 -34.33 17.31
CA LEU A 619 -18.93 -33.06 17.82
C LEU A 619 -20.07 -33.25 18.83
N VAL A 620 -20.77 -34.39 18.79
CA VAL A 620 -21.98 -34.69 19.60
C VAL A 620 -23.03 -33.56 19.55
N PHE A 621 -23.07 -32.81 18.44
CA PHE A 621 -23.86 -31.57 18.35
C PHE A 621 -25.38 -31.82 18.41
N ALA A 622 -25.86 -33.01 18.06
CA ALA A 622 -27.26 -33.37 18.22
C ALA A 622 -27.73 -33.25 19.69
N ASP A 623 -26.93 -33.72 20.64
CA ASP A 623 -27.25 -33.69 22.07
C ASP A 623 -27.11 -32.27 22.65
N ILE A 624 -26.21 -31.47 22.09
CA ILE A 624 -26.04 -30.04 22.45
C ILE A 624 -27.21 -29.20 21.91
N LEU A 625 -27.70 -29.51 20.71
CA LEU A 625 -28.78 -28.80 20.04
C LEU A 625 -30.16 -29.14 20.60
N TYR A 626 -30.40 -30.41 20.95
CA TYR A 626 -31.72 -30.93 21.33
C TYR A 626 -32.45 -30.08 22.41
N PRO A 627 -31.83 -29.64 23.52
CA PRO A 627 -32.50 -28.84 24.54
C PRO A 627 -33.13 -27.53 24.04
N TYR A 628 -32.60 -26.94 22.97
CA TYR A 628 -33.06 -25.67 22.40
C TYR A 628 -34.19 -25.84 21.39
N ILE A 629 -34.41 -27.06 20.88
CA ILE A 629 -35.40 -27.35 19.83
C ILE A 629 -36.48 -28.36 20.23
N GLN A 630 -36.33 -29.05 21.37
CA GLN A 630 -37.23 -30.13 21.80
C GLN A 630 -38.72 -29.76 21.81
N ASP A 631 -39.07 -28.53 22.23
CA ASP A 631 -40.46 -28.04 22.29
C ASP A 631 -41.06 -27.75 20.90
N HIS A 632 -40.22 -27.71 19.87
CA HIS A 632 -40.58 -27.46 18.48
C HIS A 632 -40.31 -28.64 17.53
N ILE A 633 -39.69 -29.73 18.02
CA ILE A 633 -39.65 -31.00 17.29
C ILE A 633 -41.05 -31.59 17.29
N VAL A 634 -41.71 -31.58 16.13
CA VAL A 634 -42.97 -32.30 15.94
C VAL A 634 -42.72 -33.77 16.21
N GLU A 635 -43.31 -34.31 17.29
CA GLU A 635 -43.34 -35.75 17.54
C GLU A 635 -43.85 -36.46 16.28
N ARG A 636 -43.05 -37.38 15.72
CA ARG A 636 -43.54 -38.37 14.74
C ARG A 636 -44.42 -39.41 15.42
N LYS A 637 -45.54 -38.98 16.03
CA LYS A 637 -46.64 -39.87 16.38
C LYS A 637 -47.33 -40.29 15.08
N ASN A 638 -47.32 -41.61 14.86
CA ASN A 638 -48.12 -42.34 13.87
C ASN A 638 -47.80 -42.11 12.38
N PHE A 639 -46.78 -42.82 11.88
CA PHE A 639 -46.71 -43.23 10.47
C PHE A 639 -46.35 -44.73 10.29
N TYR A 640 -46.64 -45.55 11.31
CA TYR A 640 -46.65 -47.02 11.23
C TYR A 640 -48.02 -47.55 11.67
N SER A 641 -48.99 -47.41 10.78
CA SER A 641 -50.22 -48.20 10.81
C SER A 641 -50.68 -48.52 9.38
N HIS A 642 -49.86 -49.28 8.66
CA HIS A 642 -50.27 -50.27 7.65
C HIS A 642 -49.12 -51.25 7.40
#